data_AF-A0A847VT52-F1
#
_entry.id   AF-A0A847VT52-F1
#
_cell.length_a   1.000
_cell.length_b   1.000
_cell.length_c   1.000
_cell.angle_alpha   90.00
_cell.angle_beta   90.00
_cell.angle_gamma   90.00
#
_symmetry.space_group_name_H-M   'P 1'
#
loop_
_entity.id
_entity.type
_entity.pdbx_description
1 polymer ?
#
loop_
_entity_poly.entity_id
_entity_poly.type
_entity_poly.pdbx_seq_one_letter_code
_entity_poly.pdbx_strand_id
1 'polypeptide(L)'
;MKKFEPKKKKVDLIFILITVIAIIAMALLSVFFQKPEFDDKVIISELPETSQEVFGKLVISEVMSNNGGIYTNSNNEVTDYVELYNGTDKAIDLTGYGLSDRKDRVKWVFGEVIIEPDSYLVVALTGKDEEGLNANFKLRAAGKEYLILVNKGGKVVDAVETVSLAKNQTMNRKADGTWFVANYGTPNHENSMQGLNAYLASIMSEETSAIVVNEVLVKNNGNFINEYERMDGFIELINISDQPVSLKDYNLGNDIYSPFRYRFEDIILQPNELYVLYTGDSTLLGTDYLGFTFKNKNGNIVLSKNGKIVQNLEYKNLANGYALTRIDDFYVHRPTVSFNQPNSSAGIEEFQNKYLKANEGLIINEAMNKNKDYLAQNGYQFYDWLELFNNSDSDILLSDYYLSTNSNQLQTYRLPEVILKPKQYYIIMCSGEISLSNSKYYHSNFKLSDIEGIFLSKGNKVVDCMFIAEVPYGYSYGRSGTSGYYYLANPTPGKDNGSGIRSISVSPVVLTEAGVYNDISSLDVVLKGDGVIYYTTDGSEPTTSSRTYKEPISLKKTTVLKFKSFNKGQMPSTTVTSSYVINENHTLPVMVVSMDENDFKYMNRNSWVVDLQLQCYVEFYEGDSGFSIPCSIACFGGNSRGMPKKSYALRFDSKFGSTELNYNLFENRESVVFDAIVLRTGSNDWMRTIFRDVLSTSIMDEYLDAQAYKPCILYINGNYWGIYNIREKVNAKFIAGHYNVDPKTVSIVSVYLYRETGTENIRYLFNWVNNNNLAKKENYDYICSKIDVVNFADFWIAQMFCVNPDVSNIRYFSSPEIDGGKWKYIYYDLDNGFRYTDINYYTRYLCNPNGMKGWIDYTFNNALPRHLFKNSEFRKLWFERLAYHLNNALSKENVRANYEHIKSLYADDIARDRKRWGNYHDSIVRDEYPSMNLYNYHLKVIENFIEVRGKIILRQTKNYFGLSEKQMKELFGDLW
;
A
#
# COMPACT_ATOMS: atom_id res chain seq x y z
N MET A 1 94.64 9.80 -45.66
CA MET A 1 95.35 11.04 -46.03
C MET A 1 94.31 12.11 -46.31
N LYS A 2 94.54 13.34 -45.80
CA LYS A 2 93.70 14.55 -45.84
C LYS A 2 92.48 14.55 -44.91
N LYS A 3 92.14 15.63 -44.19
CA LYS A 3 92.83 16.78 -43.58
C LYS A 3 91.66 17.56 -42.96
N PHE A 4 91.66 17.75 -41.65
CA PHE A 4 90.74 18.65 -40.97
C PHE A 4 91.11 20.10 -41.34
N GLU A 5 90.12 20.92 -41.73
CA GLU A 5 90.19 22.38 -41.69
C GLU A 5 88.86 22.94 -41.14
N PRO A 6 88.88 23.92 -40.22
CA PRO A 6 87.69 24.38 -39.52
C PRO A 6 87.03 25.57 -40.25
N LYS A 7 85.72 25.51 -40.48
CA LYS A 7 84.94 26.71 -40.83
C LYS A 7 84.32 27.30 -39.56
N LYS A 8 84.84 28.48 -39.17
CA LYS A 8 84.20 29.42 -38.23
C LYS A 8 82.75 29.68 -38.67
N LYS A 9 81.77 29.36 -37.82
CA LYS A 9 80.43 29.94 -37.91
C LYS A 9 80.40 31.22 -37.08
N LYS A 10 80.02 32.32 -37.74
CA LYS A 10 79.62 33.58 -37.11
C LYS A 10 78.52 33.27 -36.09
N VAL A 11 78.74 33.70 -34.85
CA VAL A 11 77.70 33.70 -33.82
C VAL A 11 76.72 34.81 -34.19
N ASP A 12 75.48 34.45 -34.51
CA ASP A 12 74.40 35.41 -34.75
C ASP A 12 74.10 36.14 -33.45
N LEU A 13 74.60 37.38 -33.34
CA LEU A 13 74.32 38.28 -32.23
C LEU A 13 72.80 38.49 -32.04
N ILE A 14 72.02 38.37 -33.11
CA ILE A 14 70.56 38.45 -33.13
C ILE A 14 69.94 37.24 -32.40
N PHE A 15 70.50 36.04 -32.56
CA PHE A 15 70.00 34.85 -31.88
C PHE A 15 70.29 34.90 -30.37
N ILE A 16 71.46 35.41 -29.98
CA ILE A 16 71.78 35.65 -28.56
C ILE A 16 70.89 36.75 -27.97
N LEU A 17 70.62 37.84 -28.70
CA LEU A 17 69.75 38.91 -28.21
C LEU A 17 68.30 38.44 -28.09
N ILE A 18 67.78 37.66 -29.05
CA ILE A 18 66.43 37.05 -28.97
C ILE A 18 66.37 36.03 -27.84
N THR A 19 67.42 35.23 -27.62
CA THR A 19 67.45 34.25 -26.53
C THR A 19 67.54 34.94 -25.17
N VAL A 20 68.28 36.04 -25.06
CA VAL A 20 68.35 36.84 -23.82
C VAL A 20 67.04 37.59 -23.58
N ILE A 21 66.39 38.13 -24.60
CA ILE A 21 65.05 38.75 -24.47
C ILE A 21 63.99 37.69 -24.14
N ALA A 22 64.07 36.49 -24.71
CA ALA A 22 63.16 35.38 -24.38
C ALA A 22 63.41 34.82 -22.98
N ILE A 23 64.66 34.78 -22.50
CA ILE A 23 65.00 34.40 -21.13
C ILE A 23 64.59 35.50 -20.15
N ILE A 24 64.73 36.77 -20.49
CA ILE A 24 64.25 37.90 -19.66
C ILE A 24 62.72 37.95 -19.68
N ALA A 25 62.06 37.67 -20.81
CA ALA A 25 60.61 37.58 -20.92
C ALA A 25 60.06 36.36 -20.19
N MET A 26 60.74 35.19 -20.24
CA MET A 26 60.39 34.01 -19.45
C MET A 26 60.69 34.19 -17.97
N ALA A 27 61.74 34.92 -17.60
CA ALA A 27 62.05 35.28 -16.21
C ALA A 27 61.06 36.32 -15.67
N LEU A 28 60.61 37.28 -16.50
CA LEU A 28 59.55 38.22 -16.17
C LEU A 28 58.18 37.53 -16.12
N LEU A 29 57.87 36.61 -17.05
CA LEU A 29 56.65 35.78 -17.02
C LEU A 29 56.63 34.82 -15.82
N SER A 30 57.77 34.27 -15.39
CA SER A 30 57.85 33.48 -14.16
C SER A 30 57.70 34.30 -12.88
N VAL A 31 57.93 35.63 -12.94
CA VAL A 31 57.64 36.56 -11.84
C VAL A 31 56.14 36.93 -11.82
N PHE A 32 55.41 36.79 -12.93
CA PHE A 32 53.96 36.99 -13.00
C PHE A 32 53.12 35.72 -12.78
N PHE A 33 53.73 34.53 -12.77
CA PHE A 33 53.06 33.24 -12.54
C PHE A 33 53.67 32.43 -11.39
N GLN A 34 54.21 33.08 -10.36
CA GLN A 34 54.38 32.40 -9.07
C GLN A 34 52.98 32.27 -8.42
N LYS A 35 52.51 31.03 -8.22
CA LYS A 35 51.48 30.75 -7.20
C LYS A 35 51.97 31.46 -5.92
N PRO A 36 51.13 32.23 -5.22
CA PRO A 36 51.55 32.83 -3.96
C PRO A 36 52.05 31.71 -3.04
N GLU A 37 53.37 31.67 -2.80
CA GLU A 37 53.97 30.77 -1.82
C GLU A 37 53.49 31.26 -0.46
N PHE A 38 52.51 30.55 0.11
CA PHE A 38 52.22 30.64 1.52
C PHE A 38 53.45 30.13 2.27
N ASP A 39 53.91 30.88 3.27
CA ASP A 39 54.93 30.39 4.20
C ASP A 39 54.37 29.15 4.91
N ASP A 40 54.93 27.97 4.66
CA ASP A 40 54.55 26.68 5.27
C ASP A 40 54.62 26.69 6.82
N LYS A 41 55.10 27.79 7.43
CA LYS A 41 55.27 27.97 8.88
C LYS A 41 54.25 28.87 9.56
N VAL A 42 53.10 29.17 8.95
CA VAL A 42 52.01 29.85 9.69
C VAL A 42 51.46 28.93 10.77
N ILE A 43 51.96 29.09 12.00
CA ILE A 43 51.36 28.48 13.20
C ILE A 43 50.07 29.23 13.49
N ILE A 44 48.94 28.57 13.27
CA ILE A 44 47.62 29.09 13.61
C ILE A 44 47.51 29.12 15.13
N SER A 45 47.73 30.28 15.72
CA SER A 45 47.91 30.41 17.16
C SER A 45 46.63 30.23 17.96
N GLU A 46 45.44 30.48 17.39
CA GLU A 46 44.13 30.37 18.04
C GLU A 46 43.02 30.06 17.02
N LEU A 47 42.14 29.10 17.34
CA LEU A 47 40.91 28.86 16.59
C LEU A 47 39.79 29.76 17.13
N PRO A 48 38.92 30.33 16.28
CA PRO A 48 37.73 31.03 16.74
C PRO A 48 36.78 30.08 17.49
N GLU A 49 36.05 30.57 18.50
CA GLU A 49 34.97 29.83 19.14
C GLU A 49 33.93 29.42 18.09
N THR A 50 33.54 28.14 18.09
CA THR A 50 32.77 27.47 17.02
C THR A 50 31.32 27.92 16.87
N SER A 51 30.84 28.87 17.70
CA SER A 51 29.52 29.48 17.62
C SER A 51 29.63 30.97 17.25
N GLN A 52 29.50 31.29 15.97
CA GLN A 52 29.37 32.67 15.50
C GLN A 52 28.20 32.79 14.53
N GLU A 53 27.37 33.83 14.69
CA GLU A 53 26.33 34.21 13.71
C GLU A 53 26.94 34.34 12.32
N VAL A 54 26.20 33.83 11.32
CA VAL A 54 26.63 33.77 9.91
C VAL A 54 26.49 35.13 9.21
N PHE A 55 25.55 35.97 9.68
CA PHE A 55 25.30 37.30 9.13
C PHE A 55 26.54 38.21 9.25
N GLY A 56 26.87 38.91 8.17
CA GLY A 56 27.98 39.85 8.11
C GLY A 56 29.37 39.23 8.06
N LYS A 57 29.51 37.93 7.74
CA LYS A 57 30.81 37.22 7.72
C LYS A 57 30.96 36.28 6.53
N LEU A 58 32.21 36.02 6.15
CA LEU A 58 32.59 34.88 5.32
C LEU A 58 32.73 33.66 6.22
N VAL A 59 32.00 32.58 5.91
CA VAL A 59 31.97 31.37 6.73
C VAL A 59 32.03 30.11 5.88
N ILE A 60 32.41 29.00 6.52
CA ILE A 60 32.13 27.65 6.01
C ILE A 60 30.65 27.37 6.29
N SER A 61 29.88 27.10 5.23
CA SER A 61 28.43 26.86 5.31
C SER A 61 28.08 25.37 5.28
N GLU A 62 28.77 24.58 4.46
CA GLU A 62 28.45 23.17 4.26
C GLU A 62 29.73 22.31 4.12
N VAL A 63 29.73 21.10 4.69
CA VAL A 63 30.84 20.15 4.58
C VAL A 63 30.34 18.78 4.18
N MET A 64 30.89 18.24 3.10
CA MET A 64 30.65 16.89 2.59
C MET A 64 31.96 16.10 2.57
N SER A 65 32.05 15.02 3.34
CA SER A 65 33.26 14.18 3.45
C SER A 65 33.06 12.72 3.02
N ASN A 66 31.89 12.41 2.42
CA ASN A 66 31.57 11.10 1.88
C ASN A 66 30.52 11.21 0.77
N ASN A 67 30.87 11.92 -0.30
CA ASN A 67 29.97 12.17 -1.42
C ASN A 67 29.74 10.89 -2.22
N GLY A 68 28.52 10.40 -2.19
CA GLY A 68 28.07 9.25 -2.97
C GLY A 68 27.32 9.60 -4.25
N GLY A 69 27.22 10.89 -4.62
CA GLY A 69 26.57 11.36 -5.85
C GLY A 69 25.69 12.61 -5.70
N ILE A 70 25.82 13.39 -4.63
CA ILE A 70 25.09 14.67 -4.44
C ILE A 70 25.57 15.73 -5.43
N TYR A 71 26.89 15.88 -5.55
CA TYR A 71 27.55 16.94 -6.34
C TYR A 71 28.62 16.33 -7.26
N THR A 72 28.84 16.96 -8.42
CA THR A 72 30.02 16.73 -9.26
C THR A 72 30.77 18.02 -9.51
N ASN A 73 32.11 17.93 -9.62
CA ASN A 73 32.94 19.08 -9.98
C ASN A 73 32.85 19.40 -11.49
N SER A 74 33.61 20.40 -11.94
CA SER A 74 33.65 20.82 -13.35
C SER A 74 34.11 19.74 -14.33
N ASN A 75 34.76 18.67 -13.84
CA ASN A 75 35.21 17.52 -14.63
C ASN A 75 34.17 16.37 -14.64
N ASN A 76 32.97 16.62 -14.10
CA ASN A 76 31.89 15.66 -13.88
C ASN A 76 32.33 14.48 -12.97
N GLU A 77 33.24 14.73 -12.04
CA GLU A 77 33.68 13.76 -11.02
C GLU A 77 32.88 13.94 -9.73
N VAL A 78 32.41 12.84 -9.14
CA VAL A 78 31.82 12.85 -7.79
C VAL A 78 32.94 13.03 -6.79
N THR A 79 32.96 14.18 -6.12
CA THR A 79 34.01 14.55 -5.16
C THR A 79 33.39 15.03 -3.86
N ASP A 80 34.08 14.82 -2.75
CA ASP A 80 33.80 15.56 -1.52
C ASP A 80 33.88 17.07 -1.79
N TYR A 81 33.25 17.88 -0.94
CA TYR A 81 33.27 19.33 -1.12
C TYR A 81 33.14 20.08 0.20
N VAL A 82 33.58 21.32 0.18
CA VAL A 82 33.26 22.33 1.19
C VAL A 82 32.58 23.50 0.51
N GLU A 83 31.61 24.09 1.18
CA GLU A 83 30.95 25.31 0.73
C GLU A 83 31.30 26.49 1.65
N LEU A 84 31.55 27.63 1.02
CA LEU A 84 31.68 28.92 1.70
C LEU A 84 30.44 29.78 1.42
N TYR A 85 30.04 30.57 2.41
CA TYR A 85 28.99 31.58 2.26
C TYR A 85 29.51 32.97 2.63
N ASN A 86 29.26 33.94 1.77
CA ASN A 86 29.52 35.35 2.03
C ASN A 86 28.25 36.03 2.56
N GLY A 87 28.09 36.07 3.88
CA GLY A 87 26.98 36.79 4.53
C GLY A 87 27.19 38.30 4.66
N THR A 88 28.20 38.88 4.00
CA THR A 88 28.44 40.34 4.03
C THR A 88 27.68 41.05 2.92
N ASP A 89 27.56 42.38 3.03
CA ASP A 89 26.96 43.26 2.02
C ASP A 89 27.93 43.63 0.88
N LYS A 90 29.12 43.00 0.81
CA LYS A 90 30.19 43.32 -0.15
C LYS A 90 30.77 42.07 -0.78
N ALA A 91 31.19 42.19 -2.04
CA ALA A 91 31.96 41.15 -2.70
C ALA A 91 33.29 40.93 -1.94
N ILE A 92 33.67 39.66 -1.76
CA ILE A 92 34.93 39.29 -1.13
C ILE A 92 35.84 38.63 -2.17
N ASP A 93 37.01 39.24 -2.37
CA ASP A 93 38.10 38.66 -3.14
C ASP A 93 38.84 37.62 -2.29
N LEU A 94 38.70 36.35 -2.68
CA LEU A 94 39.33 35.20 -2.03
C LEU A 94 40.76 34.97 -2.52
N THR A 95 41.31 35.79 -3.42
CA THR A 95 42.68 35.61 -3.92
C THR A 95 43.69 35.54 -2.78
N GLY A 96 44.40 34.41 -2.69
CA GLY A 96 45.35 34.14 -1.61
C GLY A 96 44.72 33.73 -0.28
N TYR A 97 43.43 33.43 -0.20
CA TYR A 97 42.86 32.71 0.95
C TYR A 97 43.28 31.25 0.89
N GLY A 98 43.31 30.57 2.04
CA GLY A 98 43.73 29.17 2.16
C GLY A 98 42.69 28.26 2.81
N LEU A 99 42.64 26.99 2.38
CA LEU A 99 41.90 25.89 3.01
C LEU A 99 42.84 24.79 3.50
N SER A 100 42.47 24.12 4.59
CA SER A 100 43.19 22.95 5.12
C SER A 100 42.29 22.08 5.99
N ASP A 101 42.60 20.78 6.07
CA ASP A 101 42.00 19.77 6.96
C ASP A 101 42.76 19.62 8.31
N ARG A 102 43.70 20.53 8.58
CA ARG A 102 44.57 20.52 9.76
C ARG A 102 44.94 21.93 10.22
N LYS A 103 45.20 22.07 11.53
CA LYS A 103 45.43 23.38 12.18
C LYS A 103 46.84 23.95 12.00
N ASP A 104 47.82 23.18 11.58
CA ASP A 104 49.23 23.58 11.63
C ASP A 104 49.79 24.11 10.30
N ARG A 105 49.01 24.05 9.21
CA ARG A 105 49.43 24.55 7.88
C ARG A 105 48.23 24.79 6.95
N VAL A 106 48.41 25.64 5.95
CA VAL A 106 47.51 25.75 4.79
C VAL A 106 47.88 24.66 3.77
N LYS A 107 46.88 24.02 3.13
CA LYS A 107 47.13 22.97 2.11
C LYS A 107 46.82 23.43 0.69
N TRP A 108 45.77 24.23 0.53
CA TRP A 108 45.32 24.71 -0.76
C TRP A 108 45.01 26.20 -0.70
N VAL A 109 45.32 26.93 -1.76
CA VAL A 109 45.20 28.40 -1.83
C VAL A 109 44.32 28.77 -3.01
N PHE A 110 43.36 29.66 -2.78
CA PHE A 110 42.48 30.20 -3.81
C PHE A 110 43.27 31.04 -4.83
N GLY A 111 43.00 30.80 -6.11
CA GLY A 111 43.36 31.71 -7.21
C GLY A 111 42.46 32.94 -7.26
N GLU A 112 42.35 33.58 -8.42
CA GLU A 112 41.48 34.74 -8.64
C GLU A 112 40.00 34.32 -8.58
N VAL A 113 39.36 34.52 -7.42
CA VAL A 113 37.97 34.15 -7.16
C VAL A 113 37.29 35.22 -6.31
N ILE A 114 36.12 35.67 -6.74
CA ILE A 114 35.28 36.62 -6.00
C ILE A 114 33.98 35.90 -5.62
N ILE A 115 33.60 36.01 -4.35
CA ILE A 115 32.27 35.61 -3.87
C ILE A 115 31.43 36.87 -3.64
N GLU A 116 30.33 37.00 -4.38
CA GLU A 116 29.42 38.15 -4.30
C GLU A 116 28.70 38.19 -2.93
N PRO A 117 28.11 39.34 -2.53
CA PRO A 117 27.25 39.42 -1.35
C PRO A 117 26.15 38.35 -1.39
N ASP A 118 25.79 37.80 -0.23
CA ASP A 118 24.73 36.79 -0.07
C ASP A 118 24.84 35.59 -1.01
N SER A 119 26.06 35.23 -1.40
CA SER A 119 26.34 34.15 -2.35
C SER A 119 27.13 33.01 -1.71
N TYR A 120 27.00 31.82 -2.33
CA TYR A 120 27.63 30.57 -1.91
C TYR A 120 28.69 30.16 -2.93
N LEU A 121 29.72 29.45 -2.49
CA LEU A 121 30.81 28.96 -3.33
C LEU A 121 31.26 27.57 -2.90
N VAL A 122 31.09 26.59 -3.78
CA VAL A 122 31.55 25.21 -3.57
C VAL A 122 32.99 25.02 -4.05
N VAL A 123 33.82 24.40 -3.21
CA VAL A 123 35.18 23.94 -3.53
C VAL A 123 35.22 22.42 -3.44
N ALA A 124 35.55 21.76 -4.54
CA ALA A 124 35.71 20.32 -4.60
C ALA A 124 36.98 19.88 -3.85
N LEU A 125 36.91 18.79 -3.09
CA LEU A 125 38.01 18.20 -2.33
C LEU A 125 38.49 16.93 -3.04
N THR A 126 39.29 17.10 -4.09
CA THR A 126 39.66 16.02 -5.03
C THR A 126 40.79 15.16 -4.51
N GLY A 127 41.65 15.69 -3.64
CA GLY A 127 42.90 15.04 -3.24
C GLY A 127 43.99 15.03 -4.33
N LYS A 128 43.78 15.77 -5.43
CA LYS A 128 44.69 15.85 -6.59
C LYS A 128 45.02 17.31 -6.89
N ASP A 129 46.21 17.56 -7.42
CA ASP A 129 46.58 18.90 -7.89
C ASP A 129 45.90 19.18 -9.25
N GLU A 130 44.74 19.81 -9.21
CA GLU A 130 43.92 20.16 -10.38
C GLU A 130 43.66 21.68 -10.43
N GLU A 131 43.43 22.23 -11.62
CA GLU A 131 43.09 23.64 -11.81
C GLU A 131 41.67 23.96 -11.31
N GLY A 132 41.37 25.25 -11.09
CA GLY A 132 40.05 25.71 -10.66
C GLY A 132 39.78 25.50 -9.16
N LEU A 133 38.50 25.38 -8.80
CA LEU A 133 38.03 25.22 -7.42
C LEU A 133 38.14 23.75 -6.95
N ASN A 134 39.33 23.17 -7.12
CA ASN A 134 39.65 21.79 -6.76
C ASN A 134 40.80 21.76 -5.75
N ALA A 135 40.47 21.58 -4.47
CA ALA A 135 41.45 21.44 -3.41
C ALA A 135 42.11 20.05 -3.43
N ASN A 136 43.42 20.05 -3.26
CA ASN A 136 44.27 18.85 -3.36
C ASN A 136 44.29 17.97 -2.10
N PHE A 137 43.28 18.07 -1.24
CA PHE A 137 43.11 17.22 -0.06
C PHE A 137 41.69 16.66 0.04
N LYS A 138 41.49 15.68 0.91
CA LYS A 138 40.19 15.05 1.21
C LYS A 138 39.93 15.08 2.71
N LEU A 139 38.67 14.91 3.09
CA LEU A 139 38.25 14.76 4.48
C LEU A 139 37.98 13.28 4.78
N ARG A 140 38.15 12.88 6.04
CA ARG A 140 37.78 11.54 6.51
C ARG A 140 36.29 11.49 6.78
N ALA A 141 35.62 10.48 6.23
CA ALA A 141 34.23 10.16 6.55
C ALA A 141 33.99 9.91 8.07
N ALA A 142 35.02 9.47 8.81
CA ALA A 142 34.95 9.27 10.26
C ALA A 142 34.98 10.58 11.08
N GLY A 143 35.23 11.73 10.44
CA GLY A 143 35.36 13.04 11.08
C GLY A 143 36.62 13.21 11.94
N LYS A 144 36.55 14.16 12.87
CA LYS A 144 37.60 14.56 13.84
C LYS A 144 38.81 15.26 13.21
N GLU A 145 38.64 15.79 12.00
CA GLU A 145 39.60 16.68 11.36
C GLU A 145 39.12 18.11 11.48
N TYR A 146 40.01 19.08 11.29
CA TYR A 146 39.65 20.49 11.37
C TYR A 146 39.67 21.09 9.98
N LEU A 147 38.51 21.49 9.48
CA LEU A 147 38.44 22.28 8.25
C LEU A 147 38.57 23.75 8.60
N ILE A 148 39.62 24.38 8.11
CA ILE A 148 39.95 25.77 8.40
C ILE A 148 39.98 26.61 7.13
N LEU A 149 39.47 27.85 7.23
CA LEU A 149 39.57 28.89 6.22
C LEU A 149 40.49 29.99 6.75
N VAL A 150 41.53 30.32 5.99
CA VAL A 150 42.57 31.30 6.37
C VAL A 150 42.60 32.42 5.34
N ASN A 151 42.72 33.68 5.77
CA ASN A 151 42.86 34.79 4.83
C ASN A 151 44.30 34.93 4.31
N LYS A 152 44.52 35.80 3.31
CA LYS A 152 45.85 36.10 2.76
C LYS A 152 46.91 36.61 3.75
N GLY A 153 46.50 37.03 4.95
CA GLY A 153 47.39 37.46 6.03
C GLY A 153 47.74 36.34 7.03
N GLY A 154 47.30 35.10 6.80
CA GLY A 154 47.55 33.96 7.67
C GLY A 154 46.62 33.85 8.89
N LYS A 155 45.58 34.69 8.99
CA LYS A 155 44.61 34.63 10.10
C LYS A 155 43.46 33.69 9.74
N VAL A 156 43.07 32.81 10.67
CA VAL A 156 41.85 31.99 10.53
C VAL A 156 40.62 32.90 10.50
N VAL A 157 39.84 32.75 9.43
CA VAL A 157 38.56 33.41 9.19
C VAL A 157 37.44 32.59 9.83
N ASP A 158 37.44 31.28 9.59
CA ASP A 158 36.45 30.35 10.14
C ASP A 158 37.04 28.95 10.26
N ALA A 159 36.49 28.14 11.16
CA ALA A 159 36.93 26.77 11.40
C ALA A 159 35.81 25.88 11.94
N VAL A 160 35.82 24.62 11.53
CA VAL A 160 34.90 23.60 12.03
C VAL A 160 35.63 22.28 12.24
N GLU A 161 35.34 21.60 13.34
CA GLU A 161 35.73 20.21 13.54
C GLU A 161 34.69 19.31 12.86
N THR A 162 35.13 18.47 11.91
CA THR A 162 34.23 17.60 11.15
C THR A 162 33.69 16.48 12.03
N VAL A 163 32.43 16.10 11.81
CA VAL A 163 31.83 14.93 12.47
C VAL A 163 31.87 13.71 11.55
N SER A 164 31.57 12.54 12.09
CA SER A 164 31.37 11.35 11.27
C SER A 164 30.14 11.54 10.39
N LEU A 165 30.30 11.41 9.08
CA LEU A 165 29.21 11.51 8.10
C LEU A 165 29.05 10.17 7.38
N ALA A 166 27.82 9.66 7.36
CA ALA A 166 27.48 8.55 6.47
C ALA A 166 27.52 9.02 5.01
N LYS A 167 27.48 8.08 4.08
CA LYS A 167 27.44 8.38 2.64
C LYS A 167 26.27 9.31 2.32
N ASN A 168 26.51 10.38 1.56
CA ASN A 168 25.55 11.44 1.21
C ASN A 168 25.00 12.27 2.39
N GLN A 169 25.62 12.24 3.56
CA GLN A 169 25.32 13.20 4.62
C GLN A 169 26.24 14.41 4.55
N THR A 170 25.73 15.55 4.98
CA THR A 170 26.45 16.82 5.03
C THR A 170 26.34 17.44 6.41
N MET A 171 27.37 18.17 6.82
CA MET A 171 27.26 19.11 7.92
C MET A 171 26.82 20.45 7.36
N ASN A 172 25.71 20.98 7.83
CA ASN A 172 25.15 22.23 7.36
C ASN A 172 25.11 23.23 8.52
N ARG A 173 25.43 24.49 8.21
CA ARG A 173 25.42 25.59 9.16
C ARG A 173 24.16 26.42 9.02
N LYS A 174 23.44 26.62 10.13
CA LYS A 174 22.27 27.52 10.22
C LYS A 174 22.70 28.98 10.27
N ALA A 175 21.75 29.89 10.03
CA ALA A 175 21.98 31.34 10.11
C ALA A 175 22.48 31.82 11.50
N ASP A 176 22.07 31.14 12.58
CA ASP A 176 22.54 31.41 13.96
C ASP A 176 23.96 30.89 14.24
N GLY A 177 24.60 30.24 13.24
CA GLY A 177 25.94 29.69 13.35
C GLY A 177 26.02 28.24 13.82
N THR A 178 24.90 27.64 14.27
CA THR A 178 24.89 26.26 14.76
C THR A 178 24.95 25.25 13.62
N TRP A 179 25.60 24.11 13.88
CA TRP A 179 25.76 23.02 12.93
C TRP A 179 24.71 21.92 13.15
N PHE A 180 24.26 21.31 12.06
CA PHE A 180 23.44 20.10 12.08
C PHE A 180 23.87 19.16 10.95
N VAL A 181 23.49 17.88 11.04
CA VAL A 181 23.73 16.91 9.97
C VAL A 181 22.45 16.73 9.17
N ALA A 182 22.55 16.84 7.84
CA ALA A 182 21.47 16.60 6.90
C ALA A 182 21.72 15.33 6.08
N ASN A 183 20.65 14.73 5.54
CA ASN A 183 20.71 13.58 4.63
C ASN A 183 20.61 14.00 3.15
N TYR A 184 20.88 15.26 2.87
CA TYR A 184 20.86 15.91 1.55
C TYR A 184 21.88 17.03 1.58
N GLY A 185 22.40 17.43 0.42
CA GLY A 185 23.25 18.62 0.32
C GLY A 185 22.56 19.77 -0.39
N THR A 186 23.08 20.98 -0.19
CA THR A 186 22.60 22.22 -0.81
C THR A 186 23.67 22.99 -1.60
N PRO A 187 24.48 22.35 -2.49
CA PRO A 187 25.59 23.01 -3.17
C PRO A 187 25.19 24.30 -3.90
N ASN A 188 25.88 25.39 -3.58
CA ASN A 188 25.67 26.78 -4.03
C ASN A 188 24.35 27.42 -3.57
N HIS A 189 23.70 26.87 -2.54
CA HIS A 189 22.41 27.36 -2.04
C HIS A 189 22.36 27.39 -0.51
N GLU A 190 21.36 28.07 0.03
CA GLU A 190 21.18 28.13 1.48
C GLU A 190 20.88 26.75 2.09
N ASN A 191 21.34 26.54 3.32
CA ASN A 191 21.15 25.31 4.11
C ASN A 191 19.71 25.18 4.65
N SER A 192 18.74 25.17 3.77
CA SER A 192 17.31 25.15 4.07
C SER A 192 16.56 24.22 3.10
N MET A 193 15.28 23.94 3.38
CA MET A 193 14.43 23.23 2.43
C MET A 193 14.21 24.03 1.13
N GLN A 194 14.19 25.36 1.23
CA GLN A 194 14.08 26.23 0.06
C GLN A 194 15.37 26.18 -0.77
N GLY A 195 16.54 26.16 -0.13
CA GLY A 195 17.82 25.97 -0.83
C GLY A 195 17.97 24.58 -1.45
N LEU A 196 17.45 23.52 -0.81
CA LEU A 196 17.38 22.18 -1.43
C LEU A 196 16.52 22.20 -2.70
N ASN A 197 15.35 22.82 -2.65
CA ASN A 197 14.50 22.96 -3.82
C ASN A 197 15.17 23.80 -4.93
N ALA A 198 15.88 24.86 -4.56
CA ALA A 198 16.65 25.67 -5.49
C ALA A 198 17.82 24.89 -6.12
N TYR A 199 18.53 24.09 -5.33
CA TYR A 199 19.60 23.20 -5.80
C TYR A 199 19.05 22.19 -6.81
N LEU A 200 18.00 21.46 -6.44
CA LEU A 200 17.35 20.51 -7.34
C LEU A 200 16.91 21.18 -8.63
N ALA A 201 16.23 22.33 -8.55
CA ALA A 201 15.84 23.10 -9.73
C ALA A 201 17.06 23.52 -10.57
N SER A 202 18.17 23.91 -9.95
CA SER A 202 19.39 24.29 -10.65
C SER A 202 19.99 23.14 -11.44
N ILE A 203 19.86 21.90 -10.97
CA ILE A 203 20.41 20.72 -11.64
C ILE A 203 19.40 20.02 -12.55
N MET A 204 18.16 20.46 -12.65
CA MET A 204 17.22 19.93 -13.64
C MET A 204 17.54 20.50 -15.03
N SER A 205 17.61 19.63 -16.03
CA SER A 205 17.74 20.03 -17.44
C SER A 205 16.38 20.34 -18.05
N GLU A 206 16.32 21.34 -18.93
CA GLU A 206 15.18 21.58 -19.83
C GLU A 206 15.30 20.80 -21.15
N GLU A 207 16.47 20.23 -21.44
CA GLU A 207 16.74 19.50 -22.68
C GLU A 207 16.28 18.04 -22.61
N THR A 208 15.71 17.55 -23.71
CA THR A 208 15.44 16.12 -23.90
C THR A 208 16.73 15.34 -24.08
N SER A 209 16.88 14.23 -23.37
CA SER A 209 18.04 13.36 -23.53
C SER A 209 17.95 12.46 -24.75
N ALA A 210 19.06 12.31 -25.48
CA ALA A 210 19.21 11.30 -26.54
C ALA A 210 19.37 9.88 -25.97
N ILE A 211 19.93 9.76 -24.77
CA ILE A 211 20.00 8.50 -24.02
C ILE A 211 18.90 8.49 -22.97
N VAL A 212 18.09 7.46 -22.94
CA VAL A 212 17.03 7.31 -21.95
C VAL A 212 17.08 5.92 -21.34
N VAL A 213 16.51 5.78 -20.14
CA VAL A 213 16.26 4.48 -19.54
C VAL A 213 15.25 3.71 -20.37
N ASN A 214 15.56 2.48 -20.80
CA ASN A 214 14.68 1.66 -21.61
C ASN A 214 13.89 0.63 -20.79
N GLU A 215 14.55 -0.07 -19.89
CA GLU A 215 13.94 -1.09 -19.04
C GLU A 215 14.70 -1.23 -17.72
N VAL A 216 13.99 -1.34 -16.59
CA VAL A 216 14.62 -1.54 -15.28
C VAL A 216 13.89 -2.60 -14.48
N LEU A 217 14.57 -3.70 -14.17
CA LEU A 217 14.11 -4.68 -13.19
C LEU A 217 14.78 -4.40 -11.84
N VAL A 218 14.07 -3.72 -10.94
CA VAL A 218 14.60 -3.32 -9.62
C VAL A 218 14.86 -4.51 -8.70
N LYS A 219 13.93 -5.49 -8.70
CA LYS A 219 14.01 -6.68 -7.85
C LYS A 219 13.72 -7.93 -8.67
N ASN A 220 14.75 -8.73 -8.89
CA ASN A 220 14.65 -10.03 -9.52
C ASN A 220 14.56 -11.13 -8.44
N ASN A 221 13.36 -11.56 -8.09
CA ASN A 221 13.19 -12.75 -7.25
C ASN A 221 12.39 -13.80 -8.03
N GLY A 222 13.12 -14.68 -8.71
CA GLY A 222 12.58 -15.81 -9.48
C GLY A 222 12.30 -15.54 -10.96
N ASN A 223 12.49 -14.31 -11.48
CA ASN A 223 12.20 -13.99 -12.88
C ASN A 223 13.17 -14.72 -13.83
N PHE A 224 14.48 -14.58 -13.58
CA PHE A 224 15.52 -15.37 -14.25
C PHE A 224 16.81 -15.41 -13.41
N ILE A 225 17.71 -16.33 -13.76
CA ILE A 225 19.07 -16.42 -13.22
C ILE A 225 20.04 -15.95 -14.32
N ASN A 226 20.93 -15.00 -14.02
CA ASN A 226 21.92 -14.51 -14.97
C ASN A 226 23.08 -15.50 -15.16
N GLU A 227 24.00 -15.20 -16.08
CA GLU A 227 25.18 -16.02 -16.38
C GLU A 227 26.15 -16.22 -15.20
N TYR A 228 26.03 -15.42 -14.15
CA TYR A 228 26.81 -15.54 -12.91
C TYR A 228 26.12 -16.41 -11.85
N GLU A 229 25.07 -17.15 -12.21
CA GLU A 229 24.21 -17.94 -11.31
C GLU A 229 23.53 -17.08 -10.22
N ARG A 230 23.22 -15.81 -10.52
CA ARG A 230 22.61 -14.86 -9.57
C ARG A 230 21.25 -14.34 -10.05
N MET A 231 20.40 -13.93 -9.11
CA MET A 231 19.11 -13.28 -9.36
C MET A 231 19.23 -11.78 -9.16
N ASP A 232 20.12 -11.15 -9.92
CA ASP A 232 20.29 -9.70 -9.88
C ASP A 232 19.23 -9.01 -10.76
N GLY A 233 18.82 -7.80 -10.36
CA GLY A 233 18.08 -6.89 -11.22
C GLY A 233 18.97 -6.30 -12.32
N PHE A 234 18.40 -5.48 -13.19
CA PHE A 234 19.14 -4.81 -14.26
C PHE A 234 18.58 -3.44 -14.59
N ILE A 235 19.39 -2.62 -15.25
CA ILE A 235 18.98 -1.40 -15.96
C ILE A 235 19.49 -1.46 -17.39
N GLU A 236 18.65 -1.00 -18.30
CA GLU A 236 18.97 -0.85 -19.71
C GLU A 236 18.80 0.62 -20.12
N LEU A 237 19.77 1.13 -20.87
CA LEU A 237 19.73 2.42 -21.55
C LEU A 237 19.60 2.21 -23.05
N ILE A 238 18.97 3.16 -23.75
CA ILE A 238 18.84 3.17 -25.20
C ILE A 238 19.17 4.54 -25.77
N ASN A 239 19.86 4.56 -26.91
CA ASN A 239 19.99 5.77 -27.73
C ASN A 239 18.77 5.91 -28.65
N ILE A 240 17.90 6.89 -28.36
CA ILE A 240 16.68 7.17 -29.15
C ILE A 240 16.91 8.20 -30.28
N SER A 241 18.13 8.73 -30.40
CA SER A 241 18.47 9.66 -31.47
C SER A 241 18.91 8.92 -32.74
N ASP A 242 19.01 9.66 -33.84
CA ASP A 242 19.49 9.17 -35.14
C ASP A 242 21.03 9.28 -35.29
N GLN A 243 21.73 9.75 -34.27
CA GLN A 243 23.19 9.90 -34.25
C GLN A 243 23.84 9.02 -33.17
N PRO A 244 25.11 8.61 -33.33
CA PRO A 244 25.87 7.99 -32.25
C PRO A 244 26.06 8.95 -31.07
N VAL A 245 25.93 8.46 -29.84
CA VAL A 245 26.03 9.27 -28.60
C VAL A 245 27.00 8.61 -27.62
N SER A 246 27.95 9.38 -27.08
CA SER A 246 28.84 8.91 -26.02
C SER A 246 28.16 8.98 -24.64
N LEU A 247 28.38 7.96 -23.81
CA LEU A 247 27.95 7.89 -22.42
C LEU A 247 28.89 8.60 -21.44
N LYS A 248 30.08 9.07 -21.85
CA LYS A 248 31.14 9.60 -20.96
C LYS A 248 30.67 10.69 -19.98
N ASP A 249 29.71 11.49 -20.42
CA ASP A 249 29.17 12.63 -19.68
C ASP A 249 27.92 12.28 -18.88
N TYR A 250 27.46 11.04 -18.96
CA TYR A 250 26.27 10.57 -18.26
C TYR A 250 26.62 10.00 -16.89
N ASN A 251 25.66 10.12 -15.98
CA ASN A 251 25.66 9.47 -14.68
C ASN A 251 24.31 8.85 -14.37
N LEU A 252 24.31 7.85 -13.49
CA LEU A 252 23.11 7.22 -12.97
C LEU A 252 23.04 7.37 -11.45
N GLY A 253 21.86 7.72 -10.94
CA GLY A 253 21.50 7.76 -9.53
C GLY A 253 20.26 6.92 -9.22
N ASN A 254 20.09 6.56 -7.95
CA ASN A 254 18.92 5.83 -7.44
C ASN A 254 18.07 6.67 -6.48
N ASP A 255 18.33 7.96 -6.43
CA ASP A 255 17.66 8.94 -5.59
C ASP A 255 17.87 10.33 -6.19
N ILE A 256 16.84 11.17 -6.19
CA ILE A 256 16.90 12.54 -6.74
C ILE A 256 17.91 13.41 -6.00
N TYR A 257 18.17 13.12 -4.73
CA TYR A 257 19.17 13.83 -3.92
C TYR A 257 20.60 13.34 -4.18
N SER A 258 20.79 12.21 -4.88
CA SER A 258 22.12 11.73 -5.29
C SER A 258 22.11 11.27 -6.75
N PRO A 259 21.97 12.21 -7.70
CA PRO A 259 21.75 11.89 -9.11
C PRO A 259 23.01 11.44 -9.87
N PHE A 260 24.20 11.52 -9.27
CA PHE A 260 25.48 11.33 -9.98
C PHE A 260 26.26 10.05 -9.60
N ARG A 261 25.63 9.06 -8.95
CA ARG A 261 26.33 7.96 -8.24
C ARG A 261 27.25 7.10 -9.10
N TYR A 262 26.84 6.74 -10.31
CA TYR A 262 27.61 5.91 -11.24
C TYR A 262 27.92 6.71 -12.48
N ARG A 263 29.20 6.87 -12.81
CA ARG A 263 29.66 7.54 -14.03
C ARG A 263 29.94 6.48 -15.09
N PHE A 264 29.39 6.67 -16.29
CA PHE A 264 29.66 5.74 -17.39
C PHE A 264 31.05 5.96 -18.00
N GLU A 265 31.61 4.90 -18.57
CA GLU A 265 32.80 4.99 -19.40
C GLU A 265 32.49 5.66 -20.75
N ASP A 266 33.53 5.99 -21.52
CA ASP A 266 33.40 6.58 -22.85
C ASP A 266 32.98 5.53 -23.90
N ILE A 267 31.73 5.08 -23.76
CA ILE A 267 31.08 4.10 -24.64
C ILE A 267 30.19 4.87 -25.61
N ILE A 268 30.33 4.60 -26.90
CA ILE A 268 29.51 5.23 -27.95
C ILE A 268 28.38 4.28 -28.32
N LEU A 269 27.13 4.68 -28.04
CA LEU A 269 25.94 3.94 -28.46
C LEU A 269 25.47 4.43 -29.82
N GLN A 270 25.31 3.50 -30.76
CA GLN A 270 24.68 3.72 -32.06
C GLN A 270 23.17 3.95 -31.89
N PRO A 271 22.49 4.53 -32.90
CA PRO A 271 21.02 4.67 -32.90
C PRO A 271 20.32 3.33 -32.60
N ASN A 272 19.41 3.34 -31.62
CA ASN A 272 18.67 2.18 -31.10
C ASN A 272 19.52 1.08 -30.42
N GLU A 273 20.80 1.32 -30.17
CA GLU A 273 21.64 0.39 -29.42
C GLU A 273 21.30 0.42 -27.92
N LEU A 274 21.27 -0.77 -27.32
CA LEU A 274 21.01 -0.98 -25.90
C LEU A 274 22.31 -1.11 -25.12
N TYR A 275 22.34 -0.57 -23.91
CA TYR A 275 23.43 -0.75 -22.95
C TYR A 275 22.88 -1.22 -21.62
N VAL A 276 23.39 -2.35 -21.11
CA VAL A 276 22.80 -3.05 -19.97
C VAL A 276 23.80 -3.20 -18.84
N LEU A 277 23.34 -2.98 -17.61
CA LEU A 277 24.10 -3.23 -16.39
C LEU A 277 23.25 -3.99 -15.38
N TYR A 278 23.85 -4.95 -14.68
CA TYR A 278 23.24 -5.60 -13.53
C TYR A 278 23.24 -4.68 -12.31
N THR A 279 22.16 -4.73 -11.54
CA THR A 279 22.05 -4.02 -10.27
C THR A 279 22.62 -4.89 -9.16
N GLY A 280 23.50 -4.36 -8.32
CA GLY A 280 24.13 -5.14 -7.26
C GLY A 280 25.35 -4.46 -6.67
N ASP A 281 25.66 -4.77 -5.41
CA ASP A 281 26.76 -4.15 -4.64
C ASP A 281 28.11 -4.88 -4.81
N SER A 282 28.18 -5.83 -5.74
CA SER A 282 29.38 -6.66 -5.92
C SER A 282 30.37 -5.99 -6.86
N THR A 283 31.30 -5.22 -6.30
CA THR A 283 32.46 -4.66 -7.01
C THR A 283 33.45 -5.72 -7.52
N LEU A 284 33.26 -6.99 -7.13
CA LEU A 284 34.15 -8.11 -7.44
C LEU A 284 33.84 -8.82 -8.79
N LEU A 285 32.76 -8.47 -9.49
CA LEU A 285 32.24 -9.25 -10.63
C LEU A 285 32.39 -8.59 -12.02
N GLY A 286 33.12 -7.48 -12.15
CA GLY A 286 33.46 -6.87 -13.44
C GLY A 286 32.79 -5.52 -13.72
N THR A 287 32.93 -5.02 -14.96
CA THR A 287 32.41 -3.73 -15.45
C THR A 287 30.89 -3.69 -15.67
N ASP A 288 30.23 -4.84 -15.65
CA ASP A 288 28.82 -5.00 -16.01
C ASP A 288 27.85 -4.74 -14.83
N TYR A 289 28.34 -4.17 -13.72
CA TYR A 289 27.56 -3.90 -12.51
C TYR A 289 27.60 -2.43 -12.09
N LEU A 290 26.47 -1.92 -11.58
CA LEU A 290 26.35 -0.55 -11.07
C LEU A 290 27.10 -0.28 -9.76
N GLY A 291 27.37 -1.31 -8.95
CA GLY A 291 27.90 -1.12 -7.58
C GLY A 291 26.90 -0.49 -6.61
N PHE A 292 25.59 -0.52 -6.94
CA PHE A 292 24.49 -0.24 -6.01
C PHE A 292 23.20 -0.90 -6.49
N THR A 293 22.18 -0.91 -5.62
CA THR A 293 20.82 -1.36 -5.93
C THR A 293 19.81 -0.22 -5.81
N PHE A 294 18.67 -0.37 -6.49
CA PHE A 294 17.54 0.55 -6.36
C PHE A 294 16.68 0.19 -5.14
N LYS A 295 15.92 1.16 -4.62
CA LYS A 295 15.01 0.94 -3.49
C LYS A 295 13.88 0.01 -3.93
N ASN A 296 13.56 -1.00 -3.11
CA ASN A 296 12.44 -1.91 -3.39
C ASN A 296 11.10 -1.17 -3.35
N LYS A 297 10.16 -1.54 -4.24
CA LYS A 297 8.78 -1.02 -4.34
C LYS A 297 8.63 0.46 -4.71
N ASN A 298 9.34 1.36 -4.06
CA ASN A 298 9.23 2.80 -4.27
C ASN A 298 10.62 3.42 -4.39
N GLY A 299 10.85 4.26 -5.40
CA GLY A 299 12.13 4.93 -5.58
C GLY A 299 12.23 5.73 -6.88
N ASN A 300 13.44 6.18 -7.17
CA ASN A 300 13.76 6.96 -8.36
C ASN A 300 14.89 6.29 -9.14
N ILE A 301 14.82 6.39 -10.46
CA ILE A 301 15.96 6.16 -11.37
C ILE A 301 16.28 7.51 -12.00
N VAL A 302 17.49 7.99 -11.78
CA VAL A 302 17.88 9.34 -12.20
C VAL A 302 19.03 9.23 -13.20
N LEU A 303 18.78 9.67 -14.43
CA LEU A 303 19.82 9.80 -15.46
C LEU A 303 20.22 11.28 -15.54
N SER A 304 21.52 11.51 -15.45
CA SER A 304 22.10 12.84 -15.54
C SER A 304 23.11 12.91 -16.67
N LYS A 305 23.33 14.11 -17.20
CA LYS A 305 24.36 14.42 -18.19
C LYS A 305 25.00 15.75 -17.83
N ASN A 306 26.34 15.83 -17.81
CA ASN A 306 27.08 17.06 -17.52
C ASN A 306 26.61 17.77 -16.22
N GLY A 307 26.44 17.00 -15.14
CA GLY A 307 25.98 17.55 -13.85
C GLY A 307 24.52 18.04 -13.82
N LYS A 308 23.71 17.74 -14.84
CA LYS A 308 22.26 18.04 -14.88
C LYS A 308 21.44 16.76 -15.01
N ILE A 309 20.34 16.66 -14.28
CA ILE A 309 19.33 15.61 -14.39
C ILE A 309 18.60 15.78 -15.72
N VAL A 310 18.72 14.80 -16.61
CA VAL A 310 18.04 14.77 -17.92
C VAL A 310 16.85 13.82 -17.92
N GLN A 311 16.77 12.93 -16.93
CA GLN A 311 15.61 12.07 -16.71
C GLN A 311 15.50 11.70 -15.22
N ASN A 312 14.28 11.78 -14.68
CA ASN A 312 13.94 11.26 -13.34
C ASN A 312 12.68 10.40 -13.46
N LEU A 313 12.82 9.10 -13.23
CA LEU A 313 11.72 8.15 -13.24
C LEU A 313 11.37 7.75 -11.81
N GLU A 314 10.25 8.24 -11.31
CA GLU A 314 9.67 7.79 -10.05
C GLU A 314 8.82 6.53 -10.30
N TYR A 315 8.99 5.51 -9.46
CA TYR A 315 8.11 4.34 -9.44
C TYR A 315 7.55 4.12 -8.04
N LYS A 316 6.27 3.72 -7.99
CA LYS A 316 5.55 3.45 -6.75
C LYS A 316 4.92 2.06 -6.79
N ASN A 317 4.97 1.35 -5.67
CA ASN A 317 4.43 0.00 -5.50
C ASN A 317 4.85 -0.98 -6.62
N LEU A 318 6.06 -0.84 -7.16
CA LEU A 318 6.59 -1.75 -8.17
C LEU A 318 6.75 -3.15 -7.54
N ALA A 319 5.98 -4.10 -8.07
CA ALA A 319 5.97 -5.46 -7.57
C ALA A 319 7.29 -6.18 -7.86
N ASN A 320 7.58 -7.23 -7.09
CA ASN A 320 8.71 -8.10 -7.38
C ASN A 320 8.61 -8.68 -8.80
N GLY A 321 9.74 -8.77 -9.51
CA GLY A 321 9.78 -9.37 -10.84
C GLY A 321 9.17 -8.50 -11.94
N TYR A 322 8.60 -7.34 -11.61
CA TYR A 322 8.14 -6.37 -12.59
C TYR A 322 9.25 -5.42 -12.98
N ALA A 323 9.40 -5.20 -14.28
CA ALA A 323 10.25 -4.14 -14.81
C ALA A 323 9.45 -2.85 -15.03
N LEU A 324 10.12 -1.72 -14.85
CA LEU A 324 9.69 -0.44 -15.38
C LEU A 324 10.16 -0.37 -16.84
N THR A 325 9.23 -0.50 -17.78
CA THR A 325 9.53 -0.68 -19.20
C THR A 325 9.06 0.54 -19.98
N ARG A 326 9.94 1.11 -20.81
CA ARG A 326 9.61 2.20 -21.73
C ARG A 326 8.78 1.67 -22.90
N ILE A 327 7.64 2.29 -23.14
CA ILE A 327 6.83 2.12 -24.34
C ILE A 327 6.65 3.50 -24.95
N ASP A 328 7.26 3.73 -26.11
CA ASP A 328 7.34 5.03 -26.75
C ASP A 328 7.83 6.15 -25.80
N ASP A 329 6.96 7.04 -25.34
CA ASP A 329 7.30 8.18 -24.48
C ASP A 329 6.87 8.03 -23.01
N PHE A 330 6.37 6.86 -22.60
CA PHE A 330 5.89 6.60 -21.24
C PHE A 330 6.40 5.27 -20.69
N TYR A 331 6.23 5.08 -19.38
CA TYR A 331 6.72 3.91 -18.66
C TYR A 331 5.57 3.14 -18.04
N VAL A 332 5.70 1.81 -18.03
CA VAL A 332 4.71 0.88 -17.50
C VAL A 332 5.37 -0.21 -16.68
N HIS A 333 4.62 -0.77 -15.73
CA HIS A 333 5.07 -1.95 -14.99
C HIS A 333 4.72 -3.20 -15.79
N ARG A 334 5.70 -4.06 -16.07
CA ARG A 334 5.47 -5.32 -16.82
C ARG A 334 6.11 -6.52 -16.11
N PRO A 335 5.42 -7.66 -16.01
CA PRO A 335 5.99 -8.88 -15.43
C PRO A 335 6.90 -9.65 -16.41
N THR A 336 6.76 -9.38 -17.71
CA THR A 336 7.59 -9.97 -18.76
C THR A 336 8.67 -8.98 -19.15
N VAL A 337 9.93 -9.41 -19.00
CA VAL A 337 11.10 -8.57 -19.27
C VAL A 337 11.69 -8.89 -20.65
N SER A 338 12.46 -7.95 -21.19
CA SER A 338 13.14 -8.05 -22.49
C SER A 338 14.63 -7.71 -22.37
N PHE A 339 15.30 -8.22 -21.33
CA PHE A 339 16.71 -7.93 -21.06
C PHE A 339 17.61 -8.01 -22.30
N ASN A 340 18.28 -6.89 -22.62
CA ASN A 340 19.16 -6.70 -23.76
C ASN A 340 18.47 -7.00 -25.11
N GLN A 341 17.17 -6.70 -25.20
CA GLN A 341 16.33 -6.90 -26.37
C GLN A 341 15.31 -5.76 -26.49
N PRO A 342 14.75 -5.48 -27.68
CA PRO A 342 13.71 -4.47 -27.81
C PRO A 342 12.47 -4.82 -26.98
N ASN A 343 11.81 -3.80 -26.39
CA ASN A 343 10.58 -3.91 -25.57
C ASN A 343 9.34 -4.34 -26.37
N SER A 344 9.42 -5.47 -27.06
CA SER A 344 8.45 -6.00 -28.02
C SER A 344 8.21 -7.48 -27.76
N SER A 345 7.14 -8.05 -28.34
CA SER A 345 6.89 -9.50 -28.24
C SER A 345 8.06 -10.35 -28.73
N ALA A 346 8.75 -9.90 -29.78
CA ALA A 346 9.92 -10.59 -30.32
C ALA A 346 11.11 -10.55 -29.34
N GLY A 347 11.38 -9.39 -28.74
CA GLY A 347 12.46 -9.27 -27.75
C GLY A 347 12.20 -10.07 -26.48
N ILE A 348 10.94 -10.15 -26.02
CA ILE A 348 10.53 -11.04 -24.92
C ILE A 348 10.77 -12.51 -25.31
N GLU A 349 10.42 -12.91 -26.53
CA GLU A 349 10.67 -14.27 -27.00
C GLU A 349 12.17 -14.60 -27.03
N GLU A 350 13.00 -13.70 -27.55
CA GLU A 350 14.46 -13.85 -27.58
C GLU A 350 15.06 -13.94 -26.17
N PHE A 351 14.64 -13.08 -25.25
CA PHE A 351 15.01 -13.13 -23.84
C PHE A 351 14.69 -14.51 -23.24
N GLN A 352 13.44 -14.96 -23.36
CA GLN A 352 13.02 -16.23 -22.79
C GLN A 352 13.75 -17.42 -23.39
N ASN A 353 14.01 -17.42 -24.71
CA ASN A 353 14.76 -18.48 -25.37
C ASN A 353 16.23 -18.53 -24.90
N LYS A 354 16.81 -17.39 -24.53
CA LYS A 354 18.19 -17.29 -24.04
C LYS A 354 18.31 -17.70 -22.56
N TYR A 355 17.49 -17.13 -21.69
CA TYR A 355 17.68 -17.22 -20.24
C TYR A 355 16.74 -18.21 -19.52
N LEU A 356 15.60 -18.59 -20.11
CA LEU A 356 14.60 -19.44 -19.46
C LEU A 356 14.57 -20.86 -20.06
N LYS A 357 15.74 -21.44 -20.29
CA LYS A 357 15.88 -22.81 -20.81
C LYS A 357 15.53 -23.84 -19.74
N ALA A 358 14.91 -24.94 -20.14
CA ALA A 358 14.66 -26.07 -19.24
C ALA A 358 16.00 -26.78 -18.92
N ASN A 359 16.38 -26.80 -17.65
CA ASN A 359 17.57 -27.51 -17.19
C ASN A 359 17.40 -29.04 -17.33
N GLU A 360 18.52 -29.75 -17.48
CA GLU A 360 18.52 -31.21 -17.33
C GLU A 360 18.33 -31.57 -15.84
N GLY A 361 17.43 -32.51 -15.53
CA GLY A 361 17.09 -32.90 -14.16
C GLY A 361 15.62 -32.65 -13.82
N LEU A 362 15.33 -32.39 -12.54
CA LEU A 362 13.98 -32.05 -12.08
C LEU A 362 13.71 -30.57 -12.33
N ILE A 363 12.61 -30.25 -13.00
CA ILE A 363 12.21 -28.87 -13.32
C ILE A 363 10.77 -28.59 -12.85
N ILE A 364 10.45 -27.31 -12.70
CA ILE A 364 9.08 -26.81 -12.52
C ILE A 364 8.48 -26.65 -13.92
N ASN A 365 7.48 -27.48 -14.25
CA ASN A 365 6.90 -27.56 -15.58
C ASN A 365 5.70 -26.61 -15.76
N GLU A 366 4.78 -26.61 -14.81
CA GLU A 366 3.52 -25.86 -14.91
C GLU A 366 3.04 -25.45 -13.50
N ALA A 367 2.41 -24.27 -13.40
CA ALA A 367 1.83 -23.74 -12.18
C ALA A 367 0.45 -23.16 -12.44
N MET A 368 -0.48 -23.38 -11.50
CA MET A 368 -1.81 -22.77 -11.52
C MET A 368 -2.13 -22.18 -10.15
N ASN A 369 -2.13 -20.85 -10.03
CA ASN A 369 -2.39 -20.09 -8.80
C ASN A 369 -3.83 -19.54 -8.70
N LYS A 370 -4.66 -19.78 -9.72
CA LYS A 370 -6.07 -19.38 -9.76
C LYS A 370 -6.93 -20.53 -10.27
N ASN A 371 -6.85 -21.65 -9.55
CA ASN A 371 -7.52 -22.88 -9.98
C ASN A 371 -9.05 -22.73 -9.91
N LYS A 372 -9.70 -22.96 -11.05
CA LYS A 372 -11.14 -22.84 -11.21
C LYS A 372 -11.87 -24.17 -10.98
N ASP A 373 -11.39 -25.22 -11.65
CA ASP A 373 -12.12 -26.48 -11.83
C ASP A 373 -11.22 -27.70 -12.09
N TYR A 374 -9.89 -27.58 -11.93
CA TYR A 374 -8.93 -28.66 -12.16
C TYR A 374 -8.61 -29.43 -10.88
N LEU A 375 -8.46 -30.75 -10.99
CA LEU A 375 -7.97 -31.63 -9.90
C LEU A 375 -8.78 -31.55 -8.59
N ALA A 376 -10.11 -31.64 -8.68
CA ALA A 376 -11.02 -31.62 -7.53
C ALA A 376 -10.62 -32.60 -6.40
N GLN A 377 -10.69 -32.13 -5.15
CA GLN A 377 -10.50 -32.92 -3.93
C GLN A 377 -11.54 -32.56 -2.85
N ASN A 378 -11.67 -33.39 -1.81
CA ASN A 378 -12.44 -33.10 -0.60
C ASN A 378 -13.86 -32.53 -0.84
N GLY A 379 -14.60 -33.12 -1.77
CA GLY A 379 -15.96 -32.67 -2.10
C GLY A 379 -16.02 -31.44 -3.01
N TYR A 380 -15.28 -31.47 -4.13
CA TYR A 380 -15.23 -30.41 -5.15
C TYR A 380 -14.52 -29.11 -4.74
N GLN A 381 -13.55 -29.20 -3.83
CA GLN A 381 -12.60 -28.13 -3.58
C GLN A 381 -11.49 -28.15 -4.62
N PHE A 382 -11.06 -26.97 -5.05
CA PHE A 382 -9.98 -26.76 -6.00
C PHE A 382 -8.85 -26.02 -5.29
N TYR A 383 -7.63 -26.53 -5.43
CA TYR A 383 -6.43 -25.96 -4.83
C TYR A 383 -5.48 -25.53 -5.94
N ASP A 384 -4.70 -24.48 -5.69
CA ASP A 384 -3.57 -24.16 -6.54
C ASP A 384 -2.61 -25.35 -6.61
N TRP A 385 -1.86 -25.47 -7.69
CA TRP A 385 -0.97 -26.61 -7.87
C TRP A 385 0.28 -26.26 -8.68
N LEU A 386 1.31 -27.06 -8.45
CA LEU A 386 2.56 -27.07 -9.18
C LEU A 386 2.81 -28.45 -9.76
N GLU A 387 3.33 -28.48 -10.97
CA GLU A 387 3.77 -29.68 -11.64
C GLU A 387 5.29 -29.67 -11.79
N LEU A 388 5.90 -30.79 -11.41
CA LEU A 388 7.30 -31.09 -11.61
C LEU A 388 7.45 -32.09 -12.75
N PHE A 389 8.53 -31.96 -13.51
CA PHE A 389 8.86 -32.87 -14.60
C PHE A 389 10.29 -33.36 -14.48
N ASN A 390 10.49 -34.67 -14.66
CA ASN A 390 11.82 -35.24 -14.80
C ASN A 390 12.31 -35.08 -16.25
N ASN A 391 13.05 -34.00 -16.51
CA ASN A 391 13.62 -33.68 -17.81
C ASN A 391 14.92 -34.47 -18.12
N SER A 392 15.37 -35.35 -17.23
CA SER A 392 16.56 -36.20 -17.45
C SER A 392 16.21 -37.58 -18.01
N ASP A 393 17.25 -38.38 -18.29
CA ASP A 393 17.15 -39.79 -18.67
C ASP A 393 17.40 -40.75 -17.49
N SER A 394 17.44 -40.24 -16.25
CA SER A 394 17.65 -41.03 -15.04
C SER A 394 16.50 -40.90 -14.04
N ASP A 395 16.36 -41.90 -13.16
CA ASP A 395 15.42 -41.84 -12.03
C ASP A 395 15.82 -40.71 -11.06
N ILE A 396 14.83 -39.97 -10.55
CA ILE A 396 15.03 -38.89 -9.57
C ILE A 396 14.27 -39.21 -8.29
N LEU A 397 14.95 -39.22 -7.14
CA LEU A 397 14.29 -39.25 -5.84
C LEU A 397 13.85 -37.83 -5.47
N LEU A 398 12.54 -37.57 -5.45
CA LEU A 398 12.00 -36.24 -5.20
C LEU A 398 12.41 -35.69 -3.84
N SER A 399 12.51 -36.54 -2.82
CA SER A 399 12.84 -36.12 -1.46
C SER A 399 14.27 -35.60 -1.26
N ASP A 400 15.11 -35.64 -2.29
CA ASP A 400 16.38 -34.91 -2.34
C ASP A 400 16.21 -33.39 -2.57
N TYR A 401 15.01 -32.95 -2.96
CA TYR A 401 14.70 -31.58 -3.37
C TYR A 401 13.69 -30.90 -2.45
N TYR A 402 13.66 -29.58 -2.54
CA TYR A 402 12.78 -28.71 -1.79
C TYR A 402 12.09 -27.69 -2.69
N LEU A 403 10.85 -27.32 -2.34
CA LEU A 403 10.15 -26.18 -2.90
C LEU A 403 10.10 -25.03 -1.87
N SER A 404 10.17 -23.81 -2.38
CA SER A 404 10.00 -22.58 -1.61
C SER A 404 9.43 -21.46 -2.46
N THR A 405 8.76 -20.51 -1.82
CA THR A 405 8.40 -19.20 -2.40
C THR A 405 9.27 -18.07 -1.85
N ASN A 406 10.28 -18.40 -1.04
CA ASN A 406 11.20 -17.45 -0.42
C ASN A 406 12.65 -17.80 -0.77
N SER A 407 13.30 -16.96 -1.57
CA SER A 407 14.71 -17.13 -1.99
C SER A 407 15.71 -17.09 -0.84
N ASN A 408 15.37 -16.48 0.29
CA ASN A 408 16.20 -16.49 1.49
C ASN A 408 16.01 -17.77 2.33
N GLN A 409 15.01 -18.60 2.00
CA GLN A 409 14.66 -19.82 2.72
C GLN A 409 14.32 -20.93 1.72
N LEU A 410 15.34 -21.49 1.05
CA LEU A 410 15.14 -22.44 -0.05
C LEU A 410 14.62 -23.83 0.37
N GLN A 411 14.74 -24.18 1.65
CA GLN A 411 14.41 -25.51 2.18
C GLN A 411 13.14 -25.52 3.04
N THR A 412 12.08 -24.83 2.61
CA THR A 412 10.82 -24.71 3.37
C THR A 412 9.86 -25.88 3.24
N TYR A 413 9.85 -26.56 2.08
CA TYR A 413 9.02 -27.75 1.85
C TYR A 413 9.86 -28.85 1.21
N ARG A 414 10.18 -29.90 1.96
CA ARG A 414 10.82 -31.09 1.42
C ARG A 414 9.80 -31.88 0.60
N LEU A 415 10.16 -32.22 -0.64
CA LEU A 415 9.30 -33.02 -1.51
C LEU A 415 9.11 -34.46 -0.97
N PRO A 416 8.03 -35.15 -1.37
CA PRO A 416 7.73 -36.49 -0.86
C PRO A 416 8.73 -37.56 -1.32
N GLU A 417 8.79 -38.66 -0.58
CA GLU A 417 9.67 -39.80 -0.88
C GLU A 417 9.12 -40.63 -2.05
N VAL A 418 9.31 -40.11 -3.26
CA VAL A 418 8.85 -40.71 -4.52
C VAL A 418 10.01 -40.75 -5.52
N ILE A 419 10.17 -41.89 -6.19
CA ILE A 419 11.09 -42.03 -7.32
C ILE A 419 10.32 -41.68 -8.59
N LEU A 420 10.68 -40.56 -9.22
CA LEU A 420 10.11 -40.10 -10.48
C LEU A 420 10.95 -40.62 -11.65
N LYS A 421 10.36 -41.44 -12.53
CA LYS A 421 11.06 -42.02 -13.69
C LYS A 421 11.32 -40.95 -14.76
N PRO A 422 12.25 -41.20 -15.71
CA PRO A 422 12.47 -40.31 -16.84
C PRO A 422 11.17 -39.92 -17.54
N LYS A 423 11.04 -38.63 -17.86
CA LYS A 423 9.90 -38.04 -18.57
C LYS A 423 8.54 -38.21 -17.86
N GLN A 424 8.54 -38.45 -16.55
CA GLN A 424 7.31 -38.44 -15.75
C GLN A 424 7.04 -37.07 -15.12
N TYR A 425 5.74 -36.83 -14.87
CA TYR A 425 5.20 -35.66 -14.21
C TYR A 425 4.81 -35.97 -12.76
N TYR A 426 4.87 -34.97 -11.89
CA TYR A 426 4.42 -35.08 -10.51
C TYR A 426 3.73 -33.80 -10.04
N ILE A 427 2.54 -33.92 -9.45
CA ILE A 427 1.71 -32.78 -9.04
C ILE A 427 1.79 -32.59 -7.52
N ILE A 428 2.05 -31.36 -7.09
CA ILE A 428 1.97 -30.89 -5.70
C ILE A 428 0.84 -29.88 -5.58
N MET A 429 -0.07 -30.09 -4.62
CA MET A 429 -1.12 -29.14 -4.30
C MET A 429 -0.58 -28.05 -3.36
N CYS A 430 -0.77 -26.79 -3.71
CA CYS A 430 -0.33 -25.63 -2.92
C CYS A 430 -1.47 -25.13 -2.02
N SER A 431 -1.87 -25.94 -1.04
CA SER A 431 -2.99 -25.61 -0.14
C SER A 431 -2.60 -24.79 1.09
N GLY A 432 -1.31 -24.76 1.44
CA GLY A 432 -0.87 -24.24 2.74
C GLY A 432 -1.07 -25.21 3.91
N GLU A 433 -1.56 -26.43 3.66
CA GLU A 433 -1.94 -27.38 4.71
C GLU A 433 -1.50 -28.80 4.34
N ILE A 434 -0.36 -29.23 4.89
CA ILE A 434 0.23 -30.55 4.61
C ILE A 434 -0.72 -31.67 5.06
N SER A 435 -1.53 -31.47 6.11
CA SER A 435 -2.41 -32.51 6.64
C SER A 435 -3.50 -32.97 5.67
N LEU A 436 -3.73 -32.23 4.57
CA LEU A 436 -4.65 -32.62 3.50
C LEU A 436 -4.08 -33.68 2.55
N SER A 437 -2.78 -33.97 2.65
CA SER A 437 -2.10 -34.98 1.85
C SER A 437 -2.76 -36.35 2.01
N ASN A 438 -2.93 -37.06 0.89
CA ASN A 438 -3.54 -38.38 0.84
C ASN A 438 -2.87 -39.24 -0.23
N SER A 439 -3.42 -40.43 -0.50
CA SER A 439 -2.83 -41.37 -1.47
C SER A 439 -2.83 -40.85 -2.92
N LYS A 440 -3.61 -39.81 -3.24
CA LYS A 440 -3.74 -39.25 -4.59
C LYS A 440 -2.88 -37.99 -4.80
N TYR A 441 -2.83 -37.09 -3.82
CA TYR A 441 -2.06 -35.84 -3.93
C TYR A 441 -1.35 -35.49 -2.62
N TYR A 442 -0.13 -34.96 -2.75
CA TYR A 442 0.60 -34.33 -1.67
C TYR A 442 0.33 -32.83 -1.65
N HIS A 443 0.22 -32.28 -0.45
CA HIS A 443 -0.03 -30.88 -0.21
C HIS A 443 1.21 -30.20 0.40
N SER A 444 1.52 -28.98 -0.07
CA SER A 444 2.60 -28.16 0.45
C SER A 444 2.14 -27.31 1.64
N ASN A 445 3.11 -26.73 2.36
CA ASN A 445 2.88 -25.78 3.46
C ASN A 445 2.69 -24.33 2.99
N PHE A 446 2.52 -24.09 1.68
CA PHE A 446 2.28 -22.75 1.15
C PHE A 446 1.16 -22.74 0.10
N LYS A 447 0.63 -21.55 -0.16
CA LYS A 447 -0.26 -21.26 -1.30
C LYS A 447 0.50 -20.41 -2.32
N LEU A 448 0.02 -20.37 -3.56
CA LEU A 448 0.59 -19.50 -4.58
C LEU A 448 -0.09 -18.13 -4.54
N SER A 449 0.69 -17.07 -4.66
CA SER A 449 0.20 -15.69 -4.74
C SER A 449 -0.08 -15.27 -6.19
N ASP A 450 -0.66 -14.08 -6.39
CA ASP A 450 -0.88 -13.49 -7.72
C ASP A 450 0.42 -13.14 -8.46
N ILE A 451 1.48 -12.81 -7.69
CA ILE A 451 2.83 -12.52 -8.15
C ILE A 451 3.77 -13.31 -7.23
N GLU A 452 4.46 -14.31 -7.75
CA GLU A 452 5.23 -15.26 -6.92
C GLU A 452 6.47 -15.77 -7.63
N GLY A 453 7.59 -15.82 -6.89
CA GLY A 453 8.78 -16.54 -7.31
C GLY A 453 8.78 -17.92 -6.68
N ILE A 454 8.94 -18.96 -7.47
CA ILE A 454 8.89 -20.36 -7.04
C ILE A 454 10.25 -20.98 -7.28
N PHE A 455 10.83 -21.53 -6.23
CA PHE A 455 12.20 -22.05 -6.23
C PHE A 455 12.19 -23.55 -6.00
N LEU A 456 12.79 -24.30 -6.92
CA LEU A 456 13.15 -25.69 -6.73
C LEU A 456 14.63 -25.74 -6.37
N SER A 457 14.97 -26.37 -5.25
CA SER A 457 16.34 -26.43 -4.76
C SER A 457 16.76 -27.85 -4.39
N LYS A 458 18.07 -28.10 -4.45
CA LYS A 458 18.73 -29.29 -3.90
C LYS A 458 19.73 -28.83 -2.85
N GLY A 459 19.41 -29.04 -1.57
CA GLY A 459 20.12 -28.38 -0.47
C GLY A 459 19.93 -26.85 -0.53
N ASN A 460 21.02 -26.08 -0.50
CA ASN A 460 20.99 -24.61 -0.59
C ASN A 460 21.23 -24.06 -2.01
N LYS A 461 21.25 -24.91 -3.05
CA LYS A 461 21.39 -24.47 -4.44
C LYS A 461 20.05 -24.51 -5.15
N VAL A 462 19.65 -23.40 -5.78
CA VAL A 462 18.52 -23.36 -6.71
C VAL A 462 18.88 -24.15 -7.96
N VAL A 463 18.02 -25.09 -8.36
CA VAL A 463 18.20 -25.91 -9.58
C VAL A 463 17.24 -25.52 -10.70
N ASP A 464 16.07 -24.96 -10.35
CA ASP A 464 15.14 -24.34 -11.28
C ASP A 464 14.28 -23.30 -10.55
N CYS A 465 13.75 -22.33 -11.29
CA CYS A 465 12.81 -21.36 -10.75
C CYS A 465 11.76 -20.96 -11.78
N MET A 466 10.58 -20.61 -11.29
CA MET A 466 9.48 -20.09 -12.10
C MET A 466 8.97 -18.81 -11.45
N PHE A 467 8.72 -17.78 -12.26
CA PHE A 467 8.03 -16.57 -11.82
C PHE A 467 6.64 -16.53 -12.45
N ILE A 468 5.62 -16.50 -11.60
CA ILE A 468 4.23 -16.32 -12.03
C ILE A 468 3.78 -14.90 -11.73
N ALA A 469 3.11 -14.28 -12.69
CA ALA A 469 2.49 -12.98 -12.54
C ALA A 469 1.37 -12.81 -13.58
N GLU A 470 0.25 -12.20 -13.18
CA GLU A 470 -0.91 -11.93 -14.05
C GLU A 470 -1.47 -13.15 -14.78
N VAL A 471 -1.32 -14.34 -14.19
CA VAL A 471 -1.97 -15.56 -14.72
C VAL A 471 -3.50 -15.37 -14.61
N PRO A 472 -4.25 -15.39 -15.73
CA PRO A 472 -5.70 -15.21 -15.68
C PRO A 472 -6.39 -16.32 -14.89
N TYR A 473 -7.57 -16.03 -14.33
CA TYR A 473 -8.35 -17.03 -13.62
C TYR A 473 -8.71 -18.22 -14.53
N GLY A 474 -8.42 -19.45 -14.08
CA GLY A 474 -8.59 -20.67 -14.86
C GLY A 474 -7.47 -20.97 -15.87
N TYR A 475 -6.44 -20.12 -15.98
CA TYR A 475 -5.25 -20.37 -16.79
C TYR A 475 -4.13 -20.91 -15.89
N SER A 476 -3.13 -21.51 -16.51
CA SER A 476 -1.86 -21.88 -15.87
C SER A 476 -0.69 -21.19 -16.57
N TYR A 477 0.49 -21.26 -15.95
CA TYR A 477 1.74 -20.77 -16.50
C TYR A 477 2.72 -21.93 -16.57
N GLY A 478 3.20 -22.27 -17.77
CA GLY A 478 3.98 -23.48 -17.97
C GLY A 478 4.91 -23.43 -19.17
N ARG A 479 5.84 -24.38 -19.20
CA ARG A 479 6.82 -24.52 -20.28
C ARG A 479 6.17 -25.18 -21.49
N SER A 480 6.42 -24.69 -22.70
CA SER A 480 6.05 -25.38 -23.93
C SER A 480 7.30 -25.56 -24.79
N GLY A 481 7.74 -26.81 -24.95
CA GLY A 481 9.03 -27.15 -25.57
C GLY A 481 10.22 -27.02 -24.62
N THR A 482 11.38 -26.61 -25.15
CA THR A 482 12.67 -26.64 -24.43
C THR A 482 13.06 -25.31 -23.76
N SER A 483 12.33 -24.23 -24.00
CA SER A 483 12.62 -22.92 -23.43
C SER A 483 11.38 -22.03 -23.31
N GLY A 484 11.45 -21.08 -22.38
CA GLY A 484 10.41 -20.10 -22.12
C GLY A 484 9.24 -20.66 -21.31
N TYR A 485 8.34 -19.74 -20.98
CA TYR A 485 7.10 -19.98 -20.28
C TYR A 485 5.95 -19.30 -21.00
N TYR A 486 4.77 -19.89 -20.85
CA TYR A 486 3.58 -19.53 -21.58
C TYR A 486 2.40 -19.48 -20.63
N TYR A 487 1.54 -18.50 -20.84
CA TYR A 487 0.20 -18.51 -20.32
C TYR A 487 -0.64 -19.50 -21.13
N LEU A 488 -1.14 -20.52 -20.44
CA LEU A 488 -1.87 -21.64 -21.03
C LEU A 488 -3.35 -21.48 -20.70
N ALA A 489 -4.17 -21.27 -21.73
CA ALA A 489 -5.63 -21.19 -21.60
C ALA A 489 -6.26 -22.55 -21.26
N ASN A 490 -5.53 -23.64 -21.47
CA ASN A 490 -5.96 -25.00 -21.18
C ASN A 490 -4.86 -25.68 -20.34
N PRO A 491 -4.94 -25.61 -19.00
CA PRO A 491 -3.99 -26.30 -18.12
C PRO A 491 -3.90 -27.81 -18.38
N THR A 492 -2.71 -28.38 -18.20
CA THR A 492 -2.38 -29.76 -18.64
C THR A 492 -1.80 -30.66 -17.55
N PRO A 493 -2.39 -30.74 -16.34
CA PRO A 493 -1.82 -31.52 -15.26
C PRO A 493 -1.66 -33.01 -15.62
N GLY A 494 -0.43 -33.49 -15.47
CA GLY A 494 0.05 -34.85 -15.73
C GLY A 494 0.39 -35.14 -17.19
N LYS A 495 0.48 -34.12 -18.05
CA LYS A 495 0.64 -34.27 -19.51
C LYS A 495 1.55 -33.18 -20.08
N ASP A 496 1.98 -33.39 -21.32
CA ASP A 496 2.73 -32.39 -22.06
C ASP A 496 1.88 -31.11 -22.25
N ASN A 497 2.51 -29.97 -21.98
CA ASN A 497 1.89 -28.66 -22.15
C ASN A 497 1.65 -28.35 -23.63
N GLY A 498 0.50 -27.74 -23.91
CA GLY A 498 0.14 -27.28 -25.25
C GLY A 498 0.84 -25.98 -25.67
N SER A 499 0.33 -25.36 -26.74
CA SER A 499 0.72 -24.00 -27.10
C SER A 499 0.09 -22.99 -26.13
N GLY A 500 0.74 -21.83 -26.00
CA GLY A 500 0.24 -20.72 -25.20
C GLY A 500 0.79 -19.39 -25.69
N ILE A 501 0.66 -18.37 -24.86
CA ILE A 501 1.11 -17.00 -25.18
C ILE A 501 2.22 -16.60 -24.21
N ARG A 502 3.29 -15.97 -24.70
CA ARG A 502 4.48 -15.64 -23.90
C ARG A 502 4.39 -14.33 -23.12
N SER A 503 3.42 -13.47 -23.44
CA SER A 503 3.32 -12.13 -22.85
C SER A 503 1.88 -11.60 -22.79
N ILE A 504 1.66 -10.66 -21.89
CA ILE A 504 0.40 -9.97 -21.67
C ILE A 504 0.50 -8.55 -22.23
N SER A 505 -0.59 -8.05 -22.79
CA SER A 505 -0.70 -6.67 -23.25
C SER A 505 -0.60 -5.72 -22.07
N VAL A 506 0.06 -4.59 -22.27
CA VAL A 506 0.22 -3.56 -21.24
C VAL A 506 -1.14 -2.93 -20.95
N SER A 507 -1.53 -2.85 -19.67
CA SER A 507 -2.74 -2.16 -19.26
C SER A 507 -2.65 -0.66 -19.59
N PRO A 508 -3.73 -0.05 -20.09
CA PRO A 508 -3.73 1.37 -20.40
C PRO A 508 -3.61 2.21 -19.12
N VAL A 509 -2.88 3.32 -19.21
CA VAL A 509 -2.73 4.30 -18.14
C VAL A 509 -3.79 5.39 -18.32
N VAL A 510 -4.69 5.50 -17.35
CA VAL A 510 -5.69 6.57 -17.31
C VAL A 510 -5.01 7.82 -16.74
N LEU A 511 -4.99 8.91 -17.49
CA LEU A 511 -4.37 10.18 -17.08
C LEU A 511 -5.36 11.10 -16.36
N THR A 512 -6.65 10.99 -16.65
CA THR A 512 -7.70 11.72 -15.93
C THR A 512 -8.06 10.94 -14.66
N GLU A 513 -7.95 11.57 -13.50
CA GLU A 513 -8.19 10.92 -12.21
C GLU A 513 -9.66 10.49 -12.05
N ALA A 514 -9.91 9.27 -11.56
CA ALA A 514 -11.26 8.81 -11.22
C ALA A 514 -11.76 9.53 -9.97
N GLY A 515 -13.07 9.82 -9.87
CA GLY A 515 -13.58 10.54 -8.70
C GLY A 515 -14.92 11.24 -8.90
N VAL A 516 -15.20 12.17 -7.99
CA VAL A 516 -16.41 13.01 -8.00
C VAL A 516 -16.06 14.39 -8.55
N TYR A 517 -16.79 14.80 -9.58
CA TYR A 517 -16.64 16.09 -10.24
C TYR A 517 -17.97 16.83 -10.22
N ASN A 518 -17.99 18.01 -9.62
CA ASN A 518 -19.19 18.85 -9.52
C ASN A 518 -18.98 20.17 -10.28
N ASP A 519 -20.09 20.80 -10.66
CA ASP A 519 -20.14 22.11 -11.33
C ASP A 519 -19.32 22.21 -12.64
N ILE A 520 -19.22 21.10 -13.39
CA ILE A 520 -18.53 21.04 -14.68
C ILE A 520 -19.50 20.82 -15.85
N SER A 521 -19.20 21.36 -17.04
CA SER A 521 -20.00 21.09 -18.25
C SER A 521 -19.76 19.69 -18.83
N SER A 522 -18.53 19.22 -18.74
CA SER A 522 -18.05 17.91 -19.18
C SER A 522 -16.66 17.61 -18.62
N LEU A 523 -16.30 16.33 -18.54
CA LEU A 523 -14.96 15.85 -18.19
C LEU A 523 -14.41 15.03 -19.35
N ASP A 524 -13.20 15.31 -19.80
CA ASP A 524 -12.53 14.50 -20.82
C ASP A 524 -11.60 13.48 -20.16
N VAL A 525 -11.88 12.20 -20.40
CA VAL A 525 -11.07 11.08 -19.90
C VAL A 525 -9.99 10.76 -20.92
N VAL A 526 -8.75 11.03 -20.55
CA VAL A 526 -7.55 10.84 -21.37
C VAL A 526 -6.82 9.59 -20.92
N LEU A 527 -6.38 8.78 -21.87
CA LEU A 527 -5.54 7.61 -21.64
C LEU A 527 -4.27 7.64 -22.48
N LYS A 528 -3.22 6.99 -21.97
CA LYS A 528 -2.05 6.53 -22.72
C LYS A 528 -2.01 5.00 -22.66
N GLY A 529 -1.49 4.35 -23.70
CA GLY A 529 -1.33 2.90 -23.69
C GLY A 529 -0.75 2.39 -24.98
N ASP A 530 -0.47 1.09 -25.00
CA ASP A 530 0.05 0.36 -26.13
C ASP A 530 -1.06 -0.42 -26.84
N GLY A 531 -0.97 -0.53 -28.16
CA GLY A 531 -1.91 -1.29 -28.97
C GLY A 531 -3.29 -0.67 -29.13
N VAL A 532 -4.27 -1.54 -29.43
CA VAL A 532 -5.68 -1.14 -29.53
C VAL A 532 -6.32 -1.25 -28.15
N ILE A 533 -6.72 -0.12 -27.59
CA ILE A 533 -7.43 -0.04 -26.32
C ILE A 533 -8.93 -0.12 -26.59
N TYR A 534 -9.59 -1.06 -25.93
CA TYR A 534 -11.03 -1.25 -25.98
C TYR A 534 -11.65 -0.84 -24.64
N TYR A 535 -12.86 -0.27 -24.69
CA TYR A 535 -13.56 0.16 -23.49
C TYR A 535 -15.07 -0.10 -23.52
N THR A 536 -15.64 -0.18 -22.32
CA THR A 536 -17.08 -0.30 -22.06
C THR A 536 -17.52 0.77 -21.06
N THR A 537 -18.83 1.06 -21.04
CA THR A 537 -19.42 2.10 -20.18
C THR A 537 -20.53 1.56 -19.27
N ASP A 538 -20.71 0.24 -19.23
CA ASP A 538 -21.88 -0.45 -18.65
C ASP A 538 -21.49 -1.50 -17.60
N GLY A 539 -20.21 -1.59 -17.25
CA GLY A 539 -19.65 -2.55 -16.30
C GLY A 539 -19.25 -3.90 -16.91
N SER A 540 -19.57 -4.17 -18.18
CA SER A 540 -19.14 -5.39 -18.88
C SER A 540 -17.63 -5.40 -19.15
N GLU A 541 -17.02 -6.58 -19.22
CA GLU A 541 -15.60 -6.70 -19.55
C GLU A 541 -15.32 -6.28 -21.01
N PRO A 542 -14.32 -5.41 -21.26
CA PRO A 542 -13.97 -5.04 -22.62
C PRO A 542 -13.46 -6.23 -23.43
N THR A 543 -13.96 -6.35 -24.66
CA THR A 543 -13.55 -7.36 -25.64
C THR A 543 -13.21 -6.67 -26.97
N THR A 544 -12.71 -7.42 -27.94
CA THR A 544 -12.42 -6.90 -29.29
C THR A 544 -13.67 -6.45 -30.06
N SER A 545 -14.89 -6.73 -29.57
CA SER A 545 -16.15 -6.20 -30.12
C SER A 545 -16.61 -4.90 -29.43
N SER A 546 -15.95 -4.49 -28.34
CA SER A 546 -16.23 -3.24 -27.62
C SER A 546 -15.76 -2.01 -28.40
N ARG A 547 -16.01 -0.81 -27.86
CA ARG A 547 -15.59 0.44 -28.51
C ARG A 547 -14.08 0.61 -28.40
N THR A 548 -13.46 1.16 -29.44
CA THR A 548 -12.02 1.49 -29.43
C THR A 548 -11.81 2.92 -28.96
N TYR A 549 -10.80 3.13 -28.11
CA TYR A 549 -10.34 4.46 -27.72
C TYR A 549 -9.45 5.03 -28.83
N LYS A 550 -9.77 6.25 -29.28
CA LYS A 550 -9.04 6.96 -30.34
C LYS A 550 -8.75 8.43 -29.98
N GLU A 551 -9.59 9.00 -29.14
CA GLU A 551 -9.55 10.38 -28.65
C GLU A 551 -10.16 10.42 -27.24
N PRO A 552 -9.92 11.49 -26.46
CA PRO A 552 -10.46 11.63 -25.11
C PRO A 552 -11.98 11.38 -25.03
N ILE A 553 -12.43 10.67 -24.01
CA ILE A 553 -13.85 10.33 -23.83
C ILE A 553 -14.53 11.44 -23.03
N SER A 554 -15.41 12.20 -23.67
CA SER A 554 -16.13 13.29 -23.01
C SER A 554 -17.36 12.78 -22.22
N LEU A 555 -17.35 12.99 -20.91
CA LEU A 555 -18.39 12.57 -19.98
C LEU A 555 -19.23 13.77 -19.53
N LYS A 556 -20.56 13.63 -19.58
CA LYS A 556 -21.53 14.62 -19.10
C LYS A 556 -22.43 14.11 -17.98
N LYS A 557 -22.22 12.86 -17.57
CA LYS A 557 -23.00 12.17 -16.55
C LYS A 557 -22.15 11.09 -15.89
N THR A 558 -22.56 10.67 -14.71
CA THR A 558 -21.93 9.58 -13.97
C THR A 558 -21.76 8.33 -14.85
N THR A 559 -20.53 7.85 -14.98
CA THR A 559 -20.16 6.77 -15.90
C THR A 559 -19.04 5.94 -15.30
N VAL A 560 -19.14 4.62 -15.46
CA VAL A 560 -18.06 3.68 -15.14
C VAL A 560 -17.39 3.28 -16.43
N LEU A 561 -16.09 3.49 -16.55
CA LEU A 561 -15.30 3.08 -17.71
C LEU A 561 -14.44 1.89 -17.33
N LYS A 562 -14.48 0.85 -18.16
CA LYS A 562 -13.52 -0.25 -18.12
C LYS A 562 -12.68 -0.23 -19.39
N PHE A 563 -11.37 -0.40 -19.26
CA PHE A 563 -10.42 -0.38 -20.36
C PHE A 563 -9.58 -1.65 -20.39
N LYS A 564 -9.23 -2.09 -21.60
CA LYS A 564 -8.35 -3.23 -21.81
C LYS A 564 -7.60 -3.11 -23.13
N SER A 565 -6.30 -3.38 -23.11
CA SER A 565 -5.47 -3.37 -24.32
C SER A 565 -5.43 -4.76 -24.95
N PHE A 566 -5.44 -4.79 -26.28
CA PHE A 566 -5.33 -6.02 -27.07
C PHE A 566 -4.22 -5.87 -28.10
N ASN A 567 -3.06 -6.47 -27.81
CA ASN A 567 -1.94 -6.54 -28.72
C ASN A 567 -1.90 -7.86 -29.49
N LYS A 568 -1.41 -7.80 -30.73
CA LYS A 568 -1.24 -8.99 -31.56
C LYS A 568 -0.21 -9.94 -30.93
N GLY A 569 -0.58 -11.21 -30.79
CA GLY A 569 0.30 -12.25 -30.23
C GLY A 569 0.48 -12.17 -28.71
N GLN A 570 -0.28 -11.33 -28.01
CA GLN A 570 -0.26 -11.19 -26.56
C GLN A 570 -1.65 -11.53 -25.98
N MET A 571 -1.71 -11.89 -24.71
CA MET A 571 -2.98 -11.96 -24.01
C MET A 571 -3.52 -10.54 -23.78
N PRO A 572 -4.85 -10.37 -23.66
CA PRO A 572 -5.42 -9.09 -23.26
C PRO A 572 -4.84 -8.62 -21.93
N SER A 573 -4.70 -7.31 -21.74
CA SER A 573 -4.20 -6.74 -20.47
C SER A 573 -5.11 -7.09 -19.29
N THR A 574 -4.71 -6.78 -18.06
CA THR A 574 -5.70 -6.69 -16.98
C THR A 574 -6.68 -5.54 -17.25
N THR A 575 -7.89 -5.64 -16.70
CA THR A 575 -8.93 -4.62 -16.89
C THR A 575 -8.69 -3.46 -15.94
N VAL A 576 -8.58 -2.24 -16.49
CA VAL A 576 -8.50 -0.99 -15.71
C VAL A 576 -9.90 -0.44 -15.58
N THR A 577 -10.36 -0.20 -14.34
CA THR A 577 -11.67 0.37 -14.06
C THR A 577 -11.49 1.77 -13.49
N SER A 578 -12.28 2.73 -13.98
CA SER A 578 -12.31 4.11 -13.48
C SER A 578 -13.73 4.64 -13.49
N SER A 579 -14.22 5.04 -12.33
CA SER A 579 -15.58 5.56 -12.17
C SER A 579 -15.59 7.07 -11.97
N TYR A 580 -16.46 7.76 -12.70
CA TYR A 580 -16.58 9.21 -12.67
C TYR A 580 -18.00 9.58 -12.28
N VAL A 581 -18.16 10.29 -11.16
CA VAL A 581 -19.46 10.77 -10.65
C VAL A 581 -19.58 12.25 -11.03
N ILE A 582 -20.55 12.61 -11.88
CA ILE A 582 -20.58 13.92 -12.55
C ILE A 582 -21.82 14.71 -12.15
N ASN A 583 -21.62 15.87 -11.53
CA ASN A 583 -22.64 16.86 -11.15
C ASN A 583 -23.77 16.29 -10.29
N GLU A 584 -23.44 15.33 -9.42
CA GLU A 584 -24.41 14.69 -8.54
C GLU A 584 -24.55 15.43 -7.20
N ASN A 585 -23.52 16.20 -6.80
CA ASN A 585 -23.52 17.10 -5.64
C ASN A 585 -23.93 16.42 -4.32
N HIS A 586 -23.46 15.18 -4.09
CA HIS A 586 -23.70 14.45 -2.85
C HIS A 586 -22.87 15.03 -1.70
N THR A 587 -23.46 15.08 -0.50
CA THR A 587 -22.75 15.40 0.75
C THR A 587 -22.23 14.15 1.45
N LEU A 588 -22.83 12.99 1.15
CA LEU A 588 -22.35 11.69 1.60
C LEU A 588 -21.21 11.15 0.71
N PRO A 589 -20.26 10.39 1.27
CA PRO A 589 -19.29 9.62 0.50
C PRO A 589 -19.95 8.73 -0.55
N VAL A 590 -19.24 8.44 -1.64
CA VAL A 590 -19.78 7.68 -2.78
C VAL A 590 -19.09 6.33 -2.92
N MET A 591 -19.87 5.26 -2.96
CA MET A 591 -19.45 3.91 -3.29
C MET A 591 -19.91 3.56 -4.70
N VAL A 592 -19.00 3.22 -5.60
CA VAL A 592 -19.32 2.77 -6.96
C VAL A 592 -18.96 1.29 -7.09
N VAL A 593 -19.93 0.45 -7.46
CA VAL A 593 -19.74 -0.96 -7.77
C VAL A 593 -19.80 -1.14 -9.28
N SER A 594 -18.76 -1.76 -9.84
CA SER A 594 -18.61 -2.09 -11.25
C SER A 594 -18.59 -3.60 -11.43
N MET A 595 -19.56 -4.15 -12.17
CA MET A 595 -19.66 -5.59 -12.42
C MET A 595 -20.44 -5.91 -13.70
N ASP A 596 -20.39 -7.15 -14.16
CA ASP A 596 -21.21 -7.58 -15.30
C ASP A 596 -22.72 -7.48 -14.96
N GLU A 597 -23.51 -6.92 -15.88
CA GLU A 597 -24.94 -6.68 -15.64
C GLU A 597 -25.75 -7.98 -15.55
N ASN A 598 -25.37 -9.02 -16.30
CA ASN A 598 -26.03 -10.32 -16.24
C ASN A 598 -25.73 -11.00 -14.91
N ASP A 599 -24.50 -10.92 -14.43
CA ASP A 599 -24.10 -11.40 -13.11
C ASP A 599 -24.86 -10.66 -12.01
N PHE A 600 -24.98 -9.33 -12.08
CA PHE A 600 -25.76 -8.56 -11.13
C PHE A 600 -27.24 -9.00 -11.12
N LYS A 601 -27.86 -9.16 -12.30
CA LYS A 601 -29.22 -9.68 -12.44
C LYS A 601 -29.36 -11.10 -11.89
N TYR A 602 -28.40 -11.97 -12.18
CA TYR A 602 -28.37 -13.35 -11.72
C TYR A 602 -28.28 -13.42 -10.19
N MET A 603 -27.36 -12.68 -9.57
CA MET A 603 -27.24 -12.57 -8.12
C MET A 603 -28.55 -12.11 -7.47
N ASN A 604 -29.17 -11.06 -7.99
CA ASN A 604 -30.40 -10.52 -7.40
C ASN A 604 -31.59 -11.49 -7.56
N ARG A 605 -31.69 -12.21 -8.68
CA ARG A 605 -32.70 -13.27 -8.89
C ARG A 605 -32.48 -14.46 -7.96
N ASN A 606 -31.22 -14.81 -7.70
CA ASN A 606 -30.82 -15.94 -6.85
C ASN A 606 -30.40 -15.49 -5.44
N SER A 607 -31.02 -14.43 -4.92
CA SER A 607 -30.63 -13.74 -3.67
C SER A 607 -30.59 -14.62 -2.41
N TRP A 608 -31.20 -15.81 -2.44
CA TRP A 608 -31.20 -16.78 -1.34
C TRP A 608 -30.01 -17.75 -1.35
N VAL A 609 -29.24 -17.83 -2.43
CA VAL A 609 -28.04 -18.67 -2.51
C VAL A 609 -26.92 -18.02 -1.69
N VAL A 610 -26.69 -18.54 -0.48
CA VAL A 610 -25.76 -17.94 0.51
C VAL A 610 -24.29 -17.91 0.08
N ASP A 611 -23.88 -18.87 -0.76
CA ASP A 611 -22.49 -19.03 -1.22
C ASP A 611 -22.24 -18.44 -2.62
N LEU A 612 -23.26 -17.85 -3.25
CA LEU A 612 -23.11 -17.19 -4.54
C LEU A 612 -22.33 -15.88 -4.37
N GLN A 613 -21.11 -15.88 -4.86
CA GLN A 613 -20.21 -14.73 -4.87
C GLN A 613 -19.79 -14.45 -6.31
N LEU A 614 -19.99 -13.22 -6.76
CA LEU A 614 -19.63 -12.78 -8.11
C LEU A 614 -18.58 -11.69 -8.04
N GLN A 615 -17.69 -11.65 -9.03
CA GLN A 615 -16.62 -10.67 -9.08
C GLN A 615 -17.18 -9.26 -9.34
N CYS A 616 -16.61 -8.28 -8.67
CA CYS A 616 -16.86 -6.86 -8.93
C CYS A 616 -15.59 -6.05 -8.66
N TYR A 617 -15.61 -4.79 -9.04
CA TYR A 617 -14.63 -3.78 -8.67
C TYR A 617 -15.35 -2.68 -7.91
N VAL A 618 -14.77 -2.21 -6.81
CA VAL A 618 -15.37 -1.14 -6.00
C VAL A 618 -14.43 0.04 -5.90
N GLU A 619 -14.99 1.24 -6.04
CA GLU A 619 -14.32 2.52 -5.85
C GLU A 619 -15.11 3.32 -4.81
N PHE A 620 -14.43 3.75 -3.75
CA PHE A 620 -15.00 4.56 -2.68
C PHE A 620 -14.35 5.94 -2.68
N TYR A 621 -15.17 6.99 -2.72
CA TYR A 621 -14.75 8.39 -2.77
C TYR A 621 -15.25 9.14 -1.53
N GLU A 622 -14.32 9.73 -0.78
CA GLU A 622 -14.55 10.50 0.44
C GLU A 622 -13.63 11.74 0.45
N GLY A 623 -14.09 12.83 -0.17
CA GLY A 623 -13.23 13.99 -0.45
C GLY A 623 -12.04 13.57 -1.31
N ASP A 624 -10.83 13.93 -0.88
CA ASP A 624 -9.56 13.55 -1.53
C ASP A 624 -9.05 12.16 -1.09
N SER A 625 -9.82 11.44 -0.26
CA SER A 625 -9.50 10.11 0.24
C SER A 625 -10.42 9.05 -0.37
N GLY A 626 -9.98 7.79 -0.33
CA GLY A 626 -10.76 6.70 -0.89
C GLY A 626 -9.97 5.41 -1.05
N PHE A 627 -10.61 4.42 -1.65
CA PHE A 627 -9.96 3.19 -2.06
C PHE A 627 -10.60 2.62 -3.33
N SER A 628 -9.81 1.87 -4.09
CA SER A 628 -10.26 1.17 -5.29
C SER A 628 -9.71 -0.26 -5.26
N ILE A 629 -10.58 -1.27 -5.30
CA ILE A 629 -10.16 -2.65 -5.07
C ILE A 629 -11.07 -3.65 -5.79
N PRO A 630 -10.52 -4.69 -6.44
CA PRO A 630 -11.32 -5.82 -6.90
C PRO A 630 -11.75 -6.67 -5.70
N CYS A 631 -13.01 -7.11 -5.69
CA CYS A 631 -13.55 -7.93 -4.61
C CYS A 631 -14.72 -8.79 -5.12
N SER A 632 -15.32 -9.60 -4.25
CA SER A 632 -16.59 -10.26 -4.56
C SER A 632 -17.77 -9.52 -3.94
N ILE A 633 -18.93 -9.64 -4.57
CA ILE A 633 -20.22 -9.16 -4.08
C ILE A 633 -21.19 -10.33 -3.93
N ALA A 634 -21.97 -10.30 -2.84
CA ALA A 634 -23.05 -11.25 -2.59
C ALA A 634 -24.26 -10.57 -1.93
N CYS A 635 -25.47 -11.10 -2.14
CA CYS A 635 -26.64 -10.66 -1.38
C CYS A 635 -26.47 -10.96 0.11
N PHE A 636 -26.78 -9.98 0.96
CA PHE A 636 -26.55 -10.05 2.40
C PHE A 636 -27.85 -9.86 3.21
N GLY A 637 -27.85 -10.43 4.42
CA GLY A 637 -28.93 -10.39 5.40
C GLY A 637 -29.94 -11.53 5.24
N GLY A 638 -30.97 -11.53 6.09
CA GLY A 638 -32.11 -12.44 6.01
C GLY A 638 -33.22 -11.84 5.14
N ASN A 639 -34.08 -11.02 5.75
CA ASN A 639 -35.23 -10.42 5.05
C ASN A 639 -34.82 -9.48 3.89
N SER A 640 -33.71 -8.76 4.03
CA SER A 640 -33.21 -7.84 2.99
C SER A 640 -32.91 -8.50 1.65
N ARG A 641 -32.74 -9.83 1.60
CA ARG A 641 -32.59 -10.59 0.35
C ARG A 641 -33.88 -10.62 -0.47
N GLY A 642 -35.04 -10.59 0.18
CA GLY A 642 -36.35 -10.55 -0.49
C GLY A 642 -36.75 -9.15 -0.99
N MET A 643 -36.17 -8.09 -0.42
CA MET A 643 -36.56 -6.70 -0.70
C MET A 643 -36.12 -6.22 -2.10
N PRO A 644 -36.82 -5.26 -2.72
CA PRO A 644 -36.38 -4.61 -3.96
C PRO A 644 -35.03 -3.90 -3.81
N LYS A 645 -34.83 -3.20 -2.69
CA LYS A 645 -33.54 -2.63 -2.28
C LYS A 645 -32.80 -3.64 -1.40
N LYS A 646 -31.86 -4.38 -1.98
CA LYS A 646 -31.12 -5.46 -1.27
C LYS A 646 -29.88 -4.92 -0.58
N SER A 647 -29.52 -5.54 0.54
CA SER A 647 -28.20 -5.37 1.18
C SER A 647 -27.17 -6.26 0.50
N TYR A 648 -25.92 -5.81 0.47
CA TYR A 648 -24.81 -6.53 -0.15
C TYR A 648 -23.65 -6.73 0.83
N ALA A 649 -22.91 -7.82 0.69
CA ALA A 649 -21.62 -8.01 1.34
C ALA A 649 -20.54 -7.90 0.28
N LEU A 650 -19.53 -7.09 0.54
CA LEU A 650 -18.29 -7.02 -0.22
C LEU A 650 -17.24 -7.85 0.53
N ARG A 651 -16.62 -8.83 -0.13
CA ARG A 651 -15.63 -9.73 0.48
C ARG A 651 -14.30 -9.66 -0.25
N PHE A 652 -13.23 -9.59 0.51
CA PHE A 652 -11.86 -9.52 0.02
C PHE A 652 -11.28 -10.94 0.11
N ASP A 653 -11.13 -11.59 -1.05
CA ASP A 653 -10.69 -12.97 -1.18
C ASP A 653 -9.63 -13.04 -2.27
N SER A 654 -8.57 -13.81 -2.00
CA SER A 654 -7.50 -14.20 -2.93
C SER A 654 -8.00 -14.60 -4.33
N LYS A 655 -9.17 -15.24 -4.42
CA LYS A 655 -9.79 -15.63 -5.70
C LYS A 655 -10.07 -14.44 -6.62
N PHE A 656 -10.38 -13.27 -6.05
CA PHE A 656 -10.85 -12.09 -6.79
C PHE A 656 -9.95 -10.87 -6.60
N GLY A 657 -8.90 -10.95 -5.80
CA GLY A 657 -7.99 -9.84 -5.55
C GLY A 657 -7.28 -9.95 -4.21
N SER A 658 -7.17 -8.82 -3.51
CA SER A 658 -6.60 -8.80 -2.16
C SER A 658 -7.50 -9.56 -1.18
N THR A 659 -6.90 -10.22 -0.20
CA THR A 659 -7.61 -10.92 0.89
C THR A 659 -8.13 -9.98 1.97
N GLU A 660 -7.69 -8.72 1.96
CA GLU A 660 -8.03 -7.72 2.97
C GLU A 660 -8.12 -6.33 2.33
N LEU A 661 -8.98 -5.49 2.89
CA LEU A 661 -9.01 -4.05 2.67
C LEU A 661 -8.25 -3.37 3.82
N ASN A 662 -7.19 -2.64 3.47
CA ASN A 662 -6.42 -1.81 4.39
C ASN A 662 -6.82 -0.34 4.21
N TYR A 663 -7.84 0.11 4.93
CA TYR A 663 -8.37 1.47 4.86
C TYR A 663 -9.05 1.85 6.18
N ASN A 664 -8.82 3.06 6.69
CA ASN A 664 -9.51 3.55 7.88
C ASN A 664 -10.95 3.95 7.52
N LEU A 665 -11.85 2.98 7.55
CA LEU A 665 -13.24 3.15 7.12
C LEU A 665 -14.15 3.71 8.23
N PHE A 666 -13.76 3.60 9.49
CA PHE A 666 -14.60 4.01 10.62
C PHE A 666 -13.75 4.78 11.62
N GLU A 667 -14.06 6.07 11.80
CA GLU A 667 -13.26 6.98 12.65
C GLU A 667 -13.15 6.51 14.11
N ASN A 668 -14.15 5.75 14.59
CA ASN A 668 -14.24 5.20 15.94
C ASN A 668 -13.69 3.77 16.07
N ARG A 669 -12.87 3.31 15.13
CA ARG A 669 -12.23 1.98 15.18
C ARG A 669 -10.72 2.13 14.98
N GLU A 670 -9.96 1.39 15.79
CA GLU A 670 -8.51 1.29 15.63
C GLU A 670 -8.11 0.32 14.50
N SER A 671 -9.00 -0.62 14.16
CA SER A 671 -8.77 -1.56 13.06
C SER A 671 -9.01 -0.90 11.71
N VAL A 672 -7.98 -0.93 10.86
CA VAL A 672 -8.02 -0.49 9.46
C VAL A 672 -8.06 -1.66 8.48
N VAL A 673 -8.21 -2.90 8.97
CA VAL A 673 -8.11 -4.14 8.16
C VAL A 673 -9.42 -4.90 8.17
N PHE A 674 -10.01 -5.12 6.98
CA PHE A 674 -11.28 -5.83 6.82
C PHE A 674 -11.16 -6.99 5.83
N ASP A 675 -11.72 -8.16 6.15
CA ASP A 675 -11.94 -9.25 5.16
C ASP A 675 -13.29 -9.14 4.45
N ALA A 676 -14.23 -8.41 5.06
CA ALA A 676 -15.50 -8.08 4.47
C ALA A 676 -16.11 -6.84 5.10
N ILE A 677 -16.88 -6.12 4.30
CA ILE A 677 -17.78 -5.05 4.75
C ILE A 677 -19.18 -5.32 4.20
N VAL A 678 -20.20 -4.74 4.83
CA VAL A 678 -21.58 -4.88 4.34
C VAL A 678 -22.20 -3.53 4.01
N LEU A 679 -22.83 -3.45 2.85
CA LEU A 679 -23.65 -2.33 2.41
C LEU A 679 -25.10 -2.63 2.84
N ARG A 680 -25.54 -2.03 3.95
CA ARG A 680 -26.88 -2.26 4.51
C ARG A 680 -27.87 -1.19 4.09
N THR A 681 -29.09 -1.62 3.79
CA THR A 681 -30.19 -0.73 3.37
C THR A 681 -30.97 -0.10 4.53
N GLY A 682 -30.64 -0.45 5.77
CA GLY A 682 -31.50 -0.25 6.93
C GLY A 682 -32.47 -1.43 7.18
N SER A 683 -32.39 -2.51 6.39
CA SER A 683 -33.24 -3.71 6.53
C SER A 683 -34.72 -3.35 6.65
N ASN A 684 -35.47 -3.72 7.68
CA ASN A 684 -36.91 -3.41 7.80
C ASN A 684 -37.20 -1.90 8.01
N ASP A 685 -36.17 -1.08 8.23
CA ASP A 685 -36.28 0.38 8.29
C ASP A 685 -36.08 1.07 6.93
N TRP A 686 -35.80 0.31 5.86
CA TRP A 686 -35.35 0.86 4.56
C TRP A 686 -36.34 1.86 3.92
N MET A 687 -37.64 1.64 4.10
CA MET A 687 -38.71 2.51 3.57
C MET A 687 -38.95 3.74 4.43
N ARG A 688 -38.51 3.69 5.68
CA ARG A 688 -38.82 4.64 6.75
C ARG A 688 -37.62 5.54 6.94
N THR A 689 -36.86 5.40 8.02
CA THR A 689 -35.72 6.26 8.36
C THR A 689 -34.38 5.76 7.85
N ILE A 690 -34.24 4.48 7.49
CA ILE A 690 -32.98 3.79 7.12
C ILE A 690 -31.95 3.66 8.27
N PHE A 691 -31.97 4.54 9.27
CA PHE A 691 -30.90 4.65 10.27
C PHE A 691 -31.25 4.15 11.69
N ARG A 692 -32.38 3.49 11.95
CA ARG A 692 -32.70 3.02 13.33
C ARG A 692 -31.65 2.09 13.93
N ASP A 693 -31.11 1.17 13.12
CA ASP A 693 -30.02 0.28 13.53
C ASP A 693 -28.75 1.09 13.88
N VAL A 694 -28.42 2.07 13.03
CA VAL A 694 -27.30 3.00 13.22
C VAL A 694 -27.49 3.81 14.51
N LEU A 695 -28.67 4.37 14.75
CA LEU A 695 -29.00 5.11 15.97
C LEU A 695 -28.80 4.24 17.21
N SER A 696 -29.39 3.04 17.21
CA SER A 696 -29.32 2.15 18.37
C SER A 696 -27.89 1.72 18.68
N THR A 697 -27.13 1.34 17.65
CA THR A 697 -25.73 0.92 17.82
C THR A 697 -24.81 2.05 18.23
N SER A 698 -24.95 3.25 17.64
CA SER A 698 -24.13 4.42 17.98
C SER A 698 -24.28 4.84 19.44
N ILE A 699 -25.50 4.80 19.99
CA ILE A 699 -25.76 5.16 21.39
C ILE A 699 -25.04 4.23 22.38
N MET A 700 -24.87 2.96 22.02
CA MET A 700 -24.33 1.92 22.91
C MET A 700 -22.91 1.47 22.55
N ASP A 701 -22.28 2.08 21.54
CA ASP A 701 -21.01 1.64 20.96
C ASP A 701 -19.86 1.61 21.98
N GLU A 702 -19.84 2.56 22.92
CA GLU A 702 -18.83 2.62 23.99
C GLU A 702 -19.02 1.54 25.08
N TYR A 703 -20.17 0.86 25.10
CA TYR A 703 -20.57 -0.03 26.20
C TYR A 703 -20.75 -1.48 25.76
N LEU A 704 -20.99 -1.70 24.47
CA LEU A 704 -21.29 -2.99 23.88
C LEU A 704 -20.57 -3.13 22.55
N ASP A 705 -20.21 -4.36 22.20
CA ASP A 705 -19.70 -4.67 20.87
C ASP A 705 -20.80 -4.47 19.82
N ALA A 706 -20.76 -3.31 19.16
CA ALA A 706 -21.70 -2.90 18.13
C ALA A 706 -20.98 -2.65 16.80
N GLN A 707 -21.73 -2.71 15.69
CA GLN A 707 -21.17 -2.44 14.38
C GLN A 707 -20.96 -0.93 14.19
N ALA A 708 -19.75 -0.50 13.82
CA ALA A 708 -19.51 0.83 13.30
C ALA A 708 -20.26 1.05 11.97
N TYR A 709 -20.40 2.32 11.57
CA TYR A 709 -21.08 2.68 10.33
C TYR A 709 -20.42 3.85 9.60
N LYS A 710 -20.67 3.89 8.29
CA LYS A 710 -20.48 5.09 7.46
C LYS A 710 -21.60 5.13 6.41
N PRO A 711 -22.46 6.17 6.38
CA PRO A 711 -23.44 6.31 5.32
C PRO A 711 -22.75 6.65 4.00
N CYS A 712 -23.26 6.13 2.90
CA CYS A 712 -22.74 6.40 1.56
C CYS A 712 -23.85 6.39 0.51
N ILE A 713 -23.59 7.02 -0.63
CA ILE A 713 -24.38 6.85 -1.84
C ILE A 713 -23.82 5.69 -2.65
N LEU A 714 -24.67 4.72 -2.99
CA LEU A 714 -24.30 3.60 -3.83
C LEU A 714 -24.65 3.87 -5.29
N TYR A 715 -23.67 3.66 -6.17
CA TYR A 715 -23.82 3.55 -7.61
C TYR A 715 -23.49 2.13 -8.07
N ILE A 716 -24.25 1.60 -9.02
CA ILE A 716 -23.97 0.30 -9.65
C ILE A 716 -23.90 0.51 -11.17
N ASN A 717 -22.74 0.24 -11.77
CA ASN A 717 -22.44 0.51 -13.18
C ASN A 717 -22.86 1.92 -13.63
N GLY A 718 -22.55 2.93 -12.80
CA GLY A 718 -22.86 4.34 -13.06
C GLY A 718 -24.32 4.75 -12.77
N ASN A 719 -25.17 3.83 -12.32
CA ASN A 719 -26.56 4.13 -12.00
C ASN A 719 -26.75 4.37 -10.50
N TYR A 720 -27.41 5.47 -10.14
CA TYR A 720 -27.77 5.79 -8.76
C TYR A 720 -28.66 4.69 -8.15
N TRP A 721 -28.20 4.09 -7.06
CA TRP A 721 -28.88 3.02 -6.35
C TRP A 721 -29.50 3.49 -5.02
N GLY A 722 -28.98 4.55 -4.42
CA GLY A 722 -29.54 5.16 -3.20
C GLY A 722 -28.60 5.15 -2.02
N ILE A 723 -29.12 5.53 -0.86
CA ILE A 723 -28.36 5.60 0.40
C ILE A 723 -28.19 4.21 0.99
N TYR A 724 -26.97 3.86 1.35
CA TYR A 724 -26.59 2.65 2.06
C TYR A 724 -25.75 3.01 3.29
N ASN A 725 -25.74 2.11 4.27
CA ASN A 725 -24.87 2.18 5.43
C ASN A 725 -23.78 1.12 5.26
N ILE A 726 -22.55 1.54 5.05
CA ILE A 726 -21.39 0.67 5.18
C ILE A 726 -21.26 0.30 6.65
N ARG A 727 -21.16 -0.99 6.96
CA ARG A 727 -21.06 -1.51 8.32
C ARG A 727 -20.00 -2.61 8.40
N GLU A 728 -19.42 -2.77 9.58
CA GLU A 728 -18.53 -3.89 9.87
C GLU A 728 -19.25 -5.22 9.64
N LYS A 729 -18.54 -6.24 9.17
CA LYS A 729 -19.11 -7.59 9.07
C LYS A 729 -18.94 -8.31 10.41
N VAL A 730 -20.03 -8.61 11.12
CA VAL A 730 -19.96 -9.44 12.34
C VAL A 730 -19.46 -10.84 11.98
N ASN A 731 -18.20 -11.11 12.31
CA ASN A 731 -17.46 -12.37 12.14
C ASN A 731 -16.30 -12.41 13.17
N ALA A 732 -15.38 -13.38 13.05
CA ALA A 732 -14.23 -13.47 13.94
C ALA A 732 -13.32 -12.24 13.87
N LYS A 733 -13.13 -11.65 12.68
CA LYS A 733 -12.29 -10.45 12.50
C LYS A 733 -12.87 -9.20 13.15
N PHE A 734 -14.20 -9.06 13.18
CA PHE A 734 -14.87 -8.00 13.95
C PHE A 734 -14.45 -8.02 15.43
N ILE A 735 -14.51 -9.18 16.08
CA ILE A 735 -14.09 -9.32 17.47
C ILE A 735 -12.56 -9.13 17.62
N ALA A 736 -11.78 -9.71 16.71
CA ALA A 736 -10.33 -9.54 16.72
C ALA A 736 -9.92 -8.07 16.61
N GLY A 737 -10.59 -7.29 15.76
CA GLY A 737 -10.33 -5.85 15.58
C GLY A 737 -10.74 -5.02 16.79
N HIS A 738 -11.80 -5.40 17.51
CA HIS A 738 -12.26 -4.71 18.71
C HIS A 738 -11.36 -4.97 19.94
N TYR A 739 -10.79 -6.17 20.06
CA TYR A 739 -10.04 -6.59 21.25
C TYR A 739 -8.54 -6.81 21.01
N ASN A 740 -8.07 -6.65 19.77
CA ASN A 740 -6.69 -6.95 19.35
C ASN A 740 -6.23 -8.38 19.73
N VAL A 741 -7.01 -9.39 19.31
CA VAL A 741 -6.76 -10.82 19.58
C VAL A 741 -6.66 -11.64 18.28
N ASP A 742 -6.15 -12.88 18.34
CA ASP A 742 -6.11 -13.75 17.17
C ASP A 742 -7.54 -14.17 16.74
N PRO A 743 -7.99 -13.87 15.50
CA PRO A 743 -9.32 -14.28 15.04
C PRO A 743 -9.55 -15.80 15.09
N LYS A 744 -8.50 -16.63 15.11
CA LYS A 744 -8.60 -18.09 15.23
C LYS A 744 -9.03 -18.56 16.62
N THR A 745 -8.87 -17.74 17.66
CA THR A 745 -9.27 -18.09 19.04
C THR A 745 -10.71 -17.67 19.35
N VAL A 746 -11.31 -16.85 18.49
CA VAL A 746 -12.66 -16.32 18.64
C VAL A 746 -13.72 -17.40 18.37
N SER A 747 -14.67 -17.54 19.29
CA SER A 747 -15.90 -18.32 19.14
C SER A 747 -17.10 -17.41 18.98
N ILE A 748 -17.97 -17.66 17.99
CA ILE A 748 -19.24 -16.94 17.80
C ILE A 748 -20.37 -17.95 17.63
N VAL A 749 -21.42 -17.75 18.42
CA VAL A 749 -22.62 -18.61 18.44
C VAL A 749 -23.86 -17.74 18.33
N SER A 750 -24.79 -18.13 17.46
CA SER A 750 -26.09 -17.44 17.34
C SER A 750 -27.09 -17.86 18.43
N VAL A 751 -28.20 -17.14 18.58
CA VAL A 751 -29.30 -17.53 19.49
C VAL A 751 -29.88 -18.92 19.19
N TYR A 752 -29.79 -19.36 17.93
CA TYR A 752 -30.23 -20.68 17.48
C TYR A 752 -29.24 -21.80 17.87
N LEU A 753 -28.16 -21.45 18.58
CA LEU A 753 -27.05 -22.34 18.92
C LEU A 753 -26.35 -22.93 17.68
N TYR A 754 -26.55 -22.32 16.51
CA TYR A 754 -25.73 -22.56 15.34
C TYR A 754 -24.37 -21.90 15.54
N ARG A 755 -23.33 -22.71 15.39
CA ARG A 755 -21.91 -22.33 15.47
C ARG A 755 -21.50 -21.60 14.20
N GLU A 756 -21.06 -20.35 14.35
CA GLU A 756 -20.43 -19.62 13.25
C GLU A 756 -18.91 -19.86 13.23
N THR A 757 -18.27 -19.90 14.41
CA THR A 757 -16.83 -20.23 14.58
C THR A 757 -16.50 -20.60 16.04
N GLY A 758 -15.32 -21.17 16.32
CA GLY A 758 -14.82 -21.50 17.68
C GLY A 758 -15.72 -22.46 18.46
N THR A 759 -15.67 -22.66 19.78
CA THR A 759 -16.36 -23.78 20.49
C THR A 759 -17.86 -23.56 20.81
N GLU A 760 -18.67 -24.63 20.95
CA GLU A 760 -20.13 -24.57 21.25
C GLU A 760 -20.49 -24.58 22.76
N ASN A 761 -19.57 -24.18 23.65
CA ASN A 761 -19.71 -24.46 25.08
C ASN A 761 -20.84 -23.69 25.81
N ILE A 762 -21.37 -22.61 25.22
CA ILE A 762 -22.44 -21.81 25.84
C ILE A 762 -23.76 -22.57 26.03
N ARG A 763 -24.05 -23.58 25.19
CA ARG A 763 -25.27 -24.40 25.30
C ARG A 763 -25.34 -25.14 26.63
N TYR A 764 -24.21 -25.69 27.09
CA TYR A 764 -24.14 -26.41 28.38
C TYR A 764 -24.39 -25.47 29.56
N LEU A 765 -23.99 -24.21 29.44
CA LEU A 765 -24.21 -23.21 30.47
C LEU A 765 -25.70 -22.92 30.67
N PHE A 766 -26.49 -22.79 29.59
CA PHE A 766 -27.94 -22.59 29.71
C PHE A 766 -28.66 -23.81 30.31
N ASN A 767 -28.22 -25.03 29.97
CA ASN A 767 -28.74 -26.24 30.62
C ASN A 767 -28.38 -26.28 32.10
N TRP A 768 -27.17 -25.87 32.46
CA TRP A 768 -26.74 -25.79 33.85
C TRP A 768 -27.58 -24.78 34.65
N VAL A 769 -27.84 -23.59 34.09
CA VAL A 769 -28.68 -22.55 34.72
C VAL A 769 -30.09 -23.07 35.04
N ASN A 770 -30.72 -23.82 34.12
CA ASN A 770 -32.06 -24.37 34.34
C ASN A 770 -32.10 -25.38 35.50
N ASN A 771 -31.00 -26.07 35.78
CA ASN A 771 -30.92 -27.12 36.79
C ASN A 771 -30.33 -26.64 38.14
N ASN A 772 -29.94 -25.37 38.24
CA ASN A 772 -29.31 -24.81 39.44
C ASN A 772 -30.04 -23.56 39.94
N ASN A 773 -30.06 -23.39 41.26
CA ASN A 773 -30.69 -22.24 41.90
C ASN A 773 -29.71 -21.06 41.99
N LEU A 774 -29.84 -20.08 41.10
CA LEU A 774 -28.99 -18.87 41.10
C LEU A 774 -29.27 -17.90 42.26
N ALA A 775 -30.28 -18.14 43.10
CA ALA A 775 -30.43 -17.37 44.35
C ALA A 775 -29.29 -17.67 45.36
N LYS A 776 -28.59 -18.80 45.19
CA LYS A 776 -27.39 -19.13 45.99
C LYS A 776 -26.16 -18.42 45.45
N LYS A 777 -25.34 -17.86 46.35
CA LYS A 777 -24.16 -17.08 45.97
C LYS A 777 -23.14 -17.89 45.18
N GLU A 778 -22.88 -19.14 45.57
CA GLU A 778 -21.88 -19.99 44.91
C GLU A 778 -22.24 -20.26 43.44
N ASN A 779 -23.54 -20.44 43.16
CA ASN A 779 -24.04 -20.64 41.80
C ASN A 779 -23.97 -19.35 40.98
N TYR A 780 -24.21 -18.20 41.60
CA TYR A 780 -24.07 -16.89 40.94
C TYR A 780 -22.60 -16.59 40.62
N ASP A 781 -21.69 -16.84 41.56
CA ASP A 781 -20.24 -16.70 41.37
C ASP A 781 -19.73 -17.60 40.21
N TYR A 782 -20.24 -18.83 40.11
CA TYR A 782 -19.95 -19.71 38.97
C TYR A 782 -20.39 -19.09 37.63
N ILE A 783 -21.60 -18.51 37.55
CA ILE A 783 -22.05 -17.82 36.33
C ILE A 783 -21.18 -16.61 36.01
N CYS A 784 -20.79 -15.81 37.01
CA CYS A 784 -19.90 -14.67 36.82
C CYS A 784 -18.50 -15.06 36.32
N SER A 785 -18.07 -16.32 36.56
CA SER A 785 -16.84 -16.88 35.99
C SER A 785 -16.96 -17.28 34.52
N LYS A 786 -18.19 -17.42 33.98
CA LYS A 786 -18.46 -17.91 32.62
C LYS A 786 -19.04 -16.87 31.69
N ILE A 787 -19.74 -15.87 32.20
CA ILE A 787 -20.36 -14.78 31.45
C ILE A 787 -19.93 -13.46 32.07
N ASP A 788 -19.68 -12.46 31.23
CA ASP A 788 -19.62 -11.08 31.68
C ASP A 788 -21.03 -10.58 32.01
N VAL A 789 -21.37 -10.61 33.29
CA VAL A 789 -22.71 -10.24 33.77
C VAL A 789 -22.99 -8.74 33.67
N VAL A 790 -21.97 -7.89 33.53
CA VAL A 790 -22.13 -6.45 33.29
C VAL A 790 -22.51 -6.23 31.83
N ASN A 791 -21.75 -6.79 30.89
CA ASN A 791 -22.08 -6.78 29.46
C ASN A 791 -23.48 -7.37 29.20
N PHE A 792 -23.84 -8.47 29.88
CA PHE A 792 -25.19 -9.04 29.82
C PHE A 792 -26.26 -8.04 30.26
N ALA A 793 -26.08 -7.38 31.41
CA ALA A 793 -27.05 -6.41 31.91
C ALA A 793 -27.21 -5.25 30.93
N ASP A 794 -26.09 -4.71 30.44
CA ASP A 794 -26.06 -3.59 29.50
C ASP A 794 -26.74 -3.93 28.17
N PHE A 795 -26.47 -5.12 27.61
CA PHE A 795 -27.10 -5.60 26.39
C PHE A 795 -28.63 -5.64 26.52
N TRP A 796 -29.13 -6.22 27.62
CA TRP A 796 -30.57 -6.35 27.82
C TRP A 796 -31.25 -5.05 28.22
N ILE A 797 -30.55 -4.15 28.93
CA ILE A 797 -31.01 -2.79 29.18
C ILE A 797 -31.13 -2.04 27.85
N ALA A 798 -30.16 -2.16 26.95
CA ALA A 798 -30.19 -1.54 25.63
C ALA A 798 -31.30 -2.09 24.73
N GLN A 799 -31.46 -3.42 24.64
CA GLN A 799 -32.58 -4.06 23.92
C GLN A 799 -33.94 -3.62 24.50
N MET A 800 -34.07 -3.63 25.82
CA MET A 800 -35.26 -3.15 26.51
C MET A 800 -35.50 -1.67 26.22
N PHE A 801 -34.45 -0.85 26.17
CA PHE A 801 -34.59 0.56 25.90
C PHE A 801 -35.08 0.80 24.50
N CYS A 802 -34.40 0.27 23.47
CA CYS A 802 -34.74 0.50 22.06
C CYS A 802 -36.03 -0.22 21.62
N VAL A 803 -36.53 -1.19 22.40
CA VAL A 803 -37.78 -1.91 22.14
C VAL A 803 -37.78 -2.64 20.79
N ASN A 804 -36.73 -3.40 20.50
CA ASN A 804 -36.65 -4.27 19.34
C ASN A 804 -37.59 -5.51 19.45
N PRO A 805 -38.70 -5.60 18.71
CA PRO A 805 -39.57 -6.79 18.77
C PRO A 805 -38.90 -8.06 18.21
N ASP A 806 -37.84 -7.92 17.41
CA ASP A 806 -37.06 -9.02 16.85
C ASP A 806 -35.91 -9.44 17.78
N VAL A 807 -36.30 -9.94 18.95
CA VAL A 807 -35.38 -10.33 20.03
C VAL A 807 -34.48 -11.53 19.66
N SER A 808 -34.67 -12.13 18.48
CA SER A 808 -33.82 -13.21 17.95
C SER A 808 -32.41 -12.75 17.58
N ASN A 809 -32.20 -11.44 17.38
CA ASN A 809 -30.93 -10.89 16.93
C ASN A 809 -29.91 -10.83 18.08
N ILE A 810 -29.47 -12.02 18.50
CA ILE A 810 -28.53 -12.25 19.59
C ILE A 810 -27.40 -13.13 19.05
N ARG A 811 -26.17 -12.65 19.24
CA ARG A 811 -24.94 -13.43 19.04
C ARG A 811 -24.11 -13.34 20.30
N TYR A 812 -23.47 -14.44 20.62
CA TYR A 812 -22.54 -14.57 21.72
C TYR A 812 -21.14 -14.71 21.16
N PHE A 813 -20.16 -14.13 21.84
CA PHE A 813 -18.76 -14.39 21.54
C PHE A 813 -17.94 -14.70 22.79
N SER A 814 -16.82 -15.41 22.60
CA SER A 814 -15.78 -15.60 23.61
C SER A 814 -14.43 -15.83 22.93
N SER A 815 -13.35 -15.45 23.61
CA SER A 815 -11.98 -15.88 23.31
C SER A 815 -11.24 -16.08 24.63
N PRO A 816 -10.37 -17.10 24.77
CA PRO A 816 -9.50 -17.25 25.93
C PRO A 816 -8.65 -15.99 26.23
N GLU A 817 -8.39 -15.17 25.21
CA GLU A 817 -7.62 -13.92 25.29
C GLU A 817 -8.45 -12.74 25.80
N ILE A 818 -9.77 -12.85 25.86
CA ILE A 818 -10.70 -11.80 26.30
C ILE A 818 -11.32 -12.20 27.64
N ASP A 819 -11.01 -11.45 28.69
CA ASP A 819 -11.59 -11.61 30.04
C ASP A 819 -11.59 -13.05 30.58
N GLY A 820 -10.56 -13.83 30.21
CA GLY A 820 -10.41 -15.22 30.63
C GLY A 820 -11.40 -16.19 29.98
N GLY A 821 -11.91 -15.88 28.78
CA GLY A 821 -12.84 -16.74 28.05
C GLY A 821 -14.31 -16.59 28.45
N LYS A 822 -14.68 -15.48 29.10
CA LYS A 822 -16.08 -15.18 29.43
C LYS A 822 -16.89 -14.93 28.16
N TRP A 823 -18.14 -15.39 28.17
CA TRP A 823 -19.08 -15.10 27.10
C TRP A 823 -19.67 -13.69 27.23
N LYS A 824 -19.73 -13.00 26.10
CA LYS A 824 -20.30 -11.65 25.92
C LYS A 824 -21.31 -11.63 24.78
N TYR A 825 -22.12 -10.58 24.71
CA TYR A 825 -23.14 -10.36 23.69
C TYR A 825 -22.66 -9.34 22.66
N ILE A 826 -23.04 -9.56 21.39
CA ILE A 826 -22.88 -8.60 20.29
C ILE A 826 -24.21 -7.88 20.08
N TYR A 827 -24.18 -6.55 20.01
CA TYR A 827 -25.34 -5.69 19.84
C TYR A 827 -25.50 -5.26 18.38
N TYR A 828 -26.44 -5.88 17.66
CA TYR A 828 -26.60 -5.72 16.21
C TYR A 828 -28.03 -5.99 15.73
N ASP A 829 -28.35 -5.52 14.51
CA ASP A 829 -29.60 -5.79 13.79
C ASP A 829 -30.86 -5.31 14.54
N LEU A 830 -30.92 -3.98 14.71
CA LEU A 830 -31.87 -3.27 15.58
C LEU A 830 -32.82 -2.35 14.81
N ASP A 831 -32.99 -2.58 13.51
CA ASP A 831 -33.79 -1.76 12.60
C ASP A 831 -35.29 -1.71 12.93
N ASN A 832 -35.79 -2.67 13.72
CA ASN A 832 -37.16 -2.64 14.27
C ASN A 832 -37.30 -1.94 15.63
N GLY A 833 -36.21 -1.45 16.23
CA GLY A 833 -36.23 -0.63 17.45
C GLY A 833 -36.83 0.77 17.22
N PHE A 834 -36.96 1.56 18.29
CA PHE A 834 -37.46 2.95 18.27
C PHE A 834 -38.83 3.14 17.59
N ARG A 835 -39.65 2.07 17.53
CA ARG A 835 -40.99 2.07 16.91
C ARG A 835 -42.12 2.04 17.95
N TYR A 836 -41.92 1.30 19.04
CA TYR A 836 -42.92 1.08 20.07
C TYR A 836 -42.41 1.57 21.41
N THR A 837 -43.23 2.26 22.19
CA THR A 837 -42.80 2.85 23.47
C THR A 837 -43.18 2.01 24.68
N ASP A 838 -44.13 1.09 24.54
CA ASP A 838 -44.93 0.50 25.63
C ASP A 838 -44.75 -1.01 25.84
N ILE A 839 -44.06 -1.71 24.93
CA ILE A 839 -43.78 -3.15 25.10
C ILE A 839 -42.99 -3.36 26.40
N ASN A 840 -43.53 -4.18 27.30
CA ASN A 840 -42.89 -4.52 28.57
C ASN A 840 -41.96 -5.72 28.40
N TYR A 841 -40.66 -5.46 28.33
CA TYR A 841 -39.64 -6.48 28.11
C TYR A 841 -39.51 -7.50 29.23
N TYR A 842 -39.73 -7.10 30.49
CA TYR A 842 -39.68 -8.01 31.63
C TYR A 842 -40.69 -9.14 31.44
N THR A 843 -41.95 -8.80 31.15
CA THR A 843 -43.02 -9.79 31.05
C THR A 843 -43.09 -10.45 29.67
N ARG A 844 -42.77 -9.71 28.59
CA ARG A 844 -42.86 -10.24 27.23
C ARG A 844 -41.71 -11.16 26.85
N TYR A 845 -40.50 -10.85 27.33
CA TYR A 845 -39.25 -11.49 26.87
C TYR A 845 -38.39 -12.01 28.02
N LEU A 846 -37.72 -11.13 28.77
CA LEU A 846 -36.67 -11.49 29.73
C LEU A 846 -37.13 -12.51 30.76
N CYS A 847 -38.34 -12.34 31.28
CA CYS A 847 -38.85 -13.11 32.41
C CYS A 847 -40.10 -13.94 32.09
N ASN A 848 -40.46 -14.07 30.82
CA ASN A 848 -41.59 -14.88 30.40
C ASN A 848 -41.33 -16.37 30.71
N PRO A 849 -42.13 -17.05 31.54
CA PRO A 849 -41.89 -18.45 31.88
C PRO A 849 -41.97 -19.39 30.69
N ASN A 850 -42.67 -18.97 29.62
CA ASN A 850 -42.79 -19.71 28.37
C ASN A 850 -41.67 -19.39 27.37
N GLY A 851 -40.61 -18.68 27.76
CA GLY A 851 -39.52 -18.26 26.88
C GLY A 851 -39.82 -16.99 26.07
N MET A 852 -38.84 -16.57 25.25
CA MET A 852 -38.95 -15.40 24.39
C MET A 852 -39.53 -15.79 23.03
N LYS A 853 -40.83 -15.53 22.81
CA LYS A 853 -41.45 -15.74 21.49
C LYS A 853 -40.98 -14.69 20.48
N GLY A 854 -40.27 -15.14 19.45
CA GLY A 854 -39.89 -14.34 18.28
C GLY A 854 -41.00 -14.20 17.23
N TRP A 855 -40.62 -13.83 16.02
CA TRP A 855 -41.54 -13.58 14.89
C TRP A 855 -42.09 -14.85 14.20
N ILE A 856 -41.38 -15.99 14.25
CA ILE A 856 -41.72 -17.23 13.49
C ILE A 856 -41.98 -18.42 14.43
N ASP A 857 -42.89 -18.29 15.40
CA ASP A 857 -43.26 -19.34 16.39
C ASP A 857 -42.11 -20.04 17.16
N TYR A 858 -40.87 -19.61 16.97
CA TYR A 858 -39.72 -20.05 17.74
C TYR A 858 -39.72 -19.35 19.09
N THR A 859 -39.55 -20.17 20.13
CA THR A 859 -39.43 -19.73 21.51
C THR A 859 -37.96 -19.85 21.92
N PHE A 860 -37.32 -18.72 22.17
CA PHE A 860 -35.90 -18.68 22.56
C PHE A 860 -35.72 -18.83 24.07
N ASN A 861 -34.61 -19.44 24.44
CA ASN A 861 -34.26 -19.69 25.83
C ASN A 861 -33.96 -18.37 26.56
N ASN A 862 -34.70 -18.09 27.63
CA ASN A 862 -34.49 -16.95 28.54
C ASN A 862 -34.19 -17.39 29.98
N ALA A 863 -33.67 -18.60 30.16
CA ALA A 863 -33.34 -19.15 31.47
C ALA A 863 -32.36 -18.26 32.21
N LEU A 864 -31.36 -17.71 31.51
CA LEU A 864 -30.34 -16.85 32.11
C LEU A 864 -30.95 -15.61 32.79
N PRO A 865 -31.66 -14.70 32.10
CA PRO A 865 -32.31 -13.56 32.78
C PRO A 865 -33.31 -14.01 33.86
N ARG A 866 -34.14 -15.02 33.61
CA ARG A 866 -35.12 -15.53 34.60
C ARG A 866 -34.49 -16.00 35.90
N HIS A 867 -33.34 -16.66 35.82
CA HIS A 867 -32.66 -17.20 37.00
C HIS A 867 -31.77 -16.14 37.66
N LEU A 868 -31.09 -15.29 36.88
CA LEU A 868 -30.25 -14.22 37.43
C LEU A 868 -31.07 -13.23 38.28
N PHE A 869 -32.28 -12.86 37.85
CA PHE A 869 -33.14 -11.97 38.65
C PHE A 869 -33.59 -12.54 40.00
N LYS A 870 -33.39 -13.84 40.27
CA LYS A 870 -33.63 -14.41 41.60
C LYS A 870 -32.53 -14.04 42.60
N ASN A 871 -31.32 -13.75 42.12
CA ASN A 871 -30.18 -13.35 42.95
C ASN A 871 -30.26 -11.87 43.35
N SER A 872 -30.03 -11.55 44.63
CA SER A 872 -30.09 -10.17 45.13
C SER A 872 -28.92 -9.30 44.66
N GLU A 873 -27.71 -9.86 44.52
CA GLU A 873 -26.54 -9.14 44.02
C GLU A 873 -26.73 -8.76 42.55
N PHE A 874 -27.23 -9.68 41.73
CA PHE A 874 -27.55 -9.36 40.33
C PHE A 874 -28.67 -8.31 40.21
N ARG A 875 -29.71 -8.36 41.04
CA ARG A 875 -30.75 -7.31 41.03
C ARG A 875 -30.17 -5.94 41.36
N LYS A 876 -29.25 -5.87 42.34
CA LYS A 876 -28.55 -4.63 42.66
C LYS A 876 -27.74 -4.12 41.46
N LEU A 877 -26.92 -4.98 40.85
CA LEU A 877 -26.17 -4.65 39.63
C LEU A 877 -27.10 -4.16 38.52
N TRP A 878 -28.22 -4.85 38.29
CA TRP A 878 -29.20 -4.48 37.26
C TRP A 878 -29.75 -3.07 37.47
N PHE A 879 -30.15 -2.73 38.70
CA PHE A 879 -30.67 -1.39 38.99
C PHE A 879 -29.59 -0.31 38.85
N GLU A 880 -28.36 -0.60 39.30
CA GLU A 880 -27.21 0.30 39.15
C GLU A 880 -26.89 0.55 37.68
N ARG A 881 -26.82 -0.50 36.84
CA ARG A 881 -26.58 -0.36 35.40
C ARG A 881 -27.74 0.33 34.69
N LEU A 882 -28.99 0.05 35.07
CA LEU A 882 -30.14 0.73 34.49
C LEU A 882 -30.15 2.24 34.80
N ALA A 883 -29.90 2.60 36.06
CA ALA A 883 -29.78 4.00 36.46
C ALA A 883 -28.57 4.68 35.79
N TYR A 884 -27.44 3.97 35.69
CA TYR A 884 -26.25 4.46 35.00
C TYR A 884 -26.55 4.80 33.54
N HIS A 885 -27.13 3.87 32.77
CA HIS A 885 -27.39 4.11 31.36
C HIS A 885 -28.45 5.19 31.14
N LEU A 886 -29.52 5.24 31.94
CA LEU A 886 -30.53 6.29 31.84
C LEU A 886 -29.99 7.70 32.18
N ASN A 887 -28.87 7.79 32.90
CA ASN A 887 -28.15 9.06 33.14
C ASN A 887 -27.05 9.34 32.10
N ASN A 888 -26.61 8.34 31.34
CA ASN A 888 -25.48 8.44 30.40
C ASN A 888 -25.95 8.12 28.97
N ALA A 889 -25.56 6.95 28.44
CA ALA A 889 -25.84 6.52 27.06
C ALA A 889 -27.31 6.69 26.66
N LEU A 890 -28.22 6.25 27.52
CA LEU A 890 -29.66 6.23 27.28
C LEU A 890 -30.40 7.43 27.89
N SER A 891 -29.66 8.47 28.31
CA SER A 891 -30.26 9.74 28.71
C SER A 891 -31.00 10.36 27.53
N LYS A 892 -32.06 11.12 27.84
CA LYS A 892 -32.88 11.79 26.81
C LYS A 892 -32.00 12.69 25.93
N GLU A 893 -31.07 13.41 26.56
CA GLU A 893 -30.16 14.36 25.94
C GLU A 893 -29.19 13.65 24.99
N ASN A 894 -28.56 12.56 25.44
CA ASN A 894 -27.61 11.82 24.59
C ASN A 894 -28.29 11.13 23.41
N VAL A 895 -29.45 10.49 23.65
CA VAL A 895 -30.22 9.85 22.57
C VAL A 895 -30.69 10.90 21.55
N ARG A 896 -31.13 12.08 22.01
CA ARG A 896 -31.51 13.20 21.13
C ARG A 896 -30.32 13.72 20.33
N ALA A 897 -29.16 13.92 20.95
CA ALA A 897 -27.96 14.39 20.27
C ALA A 897 -27.54 13.43 19.15
N ASN A 898 -27.50 12.13 19.43
CA ASN A 898 -27.21 11.09 18.44
C ASN A 898 -28.24 11.09 17.30
N TYR A 899 -29.54 11.16 17.64
CA TYR A 899 -30.61 11.23 16.64
C TYR A 899 -30.48 12.44 15.72
N GLU A 900 -30.25 13.64 16.26
CA GLU A 900 -30.11 14.86 15.45
C GLU A 900 -28.86 14.82 14.57
N HIS A 901 -27.74 14.35 15.10
CA HIS A 901 -26.51 14.15 14.33
C HIS A 901 -26.74 13.18 13.16
N ILE A 902 -27.24 11.97 13.44
CA ILE A 902 -27.50 10.97 12.42
C ILE A 902 -28.51 11.50 11.40
N LYS A 903 -29.63 12.10 11.84
CA LYS A 903 -30.64 12.69 10.94
C LYS A 903 -30.02 13.70 9.97
N SER A 904 -29.08 14.53 10.45
CA SER A 904 -28.42 15.53 9.61
C SER A 904 -27.58 14.91 8.48
N LEU A 905 -26.94 13.76 8.71
CA LEU A 905 -26.12 13.08 7.70
C LEU A 905 -26.91 12.65 6.46
N TYR A 906 -28.20 12.33 6.60
CA TYR A 906 -29.04 11.84 5.50
C TYR A 906 -29.88 12.95 4.85
N ALA A 907 -29.88 14.17 5.41
CA ALA A 907 -30.90 15.17 5.12
C ALA A 907 -30.93 15.59 3.63
N ASP A 908 -29.77 15.71 3.00
CA ASP A 908 -29.65 16.21 1.63
C ASP A 908 -30.03 15.14 0.58
N ASP A 909 -29.75 13.86 0.86
CA ASP A 909 -29.90 12.78 -0.11
C ASP A 909 -31.20 11.96 0.06
N ILE A 910 -31.86 12.03 1.23
CA ILE A 910 -33.01 11.16 1.54
C ILE A 910 -34.17 11.35 0.56
N ALA A 911 -34.42 12.58 0.10
CA ALA A 911 -35.48 12.86 -0.86
C ALA A 911 -35.26 12.12 -2.19
N ARG A 912 -34.01 12.05 -2.66
CA ARG A 912 -33.63 11.33 -3.88
C ARG A 912 -33.75 9.83 -3.69
N ASP A 913 -33.33 9.29 -2.54
CA ASP A 913 -33.52 7.87 -2.20
C ASP A 913 -35.01 7.47 -2.21
N ARG A 914 -35.86 8.27 -1.57
CA ARG A 914 -37.32 8.06 -1.56
C ARG A 914 -37.91 8.09 -2.96
N LYS A 915 -37.47 9.02 -3.82
CA LYS A 915 -37.92 9.09 -5.22
C LYS A 915 -37.50 7.85 -6.03
N ARG A 916 -36.26 7.37 -5.87
CA ARG A 916 -35.74 6.19 -6.60
C ARG A 916 -36.52 4.92 -6.28
N TRP A 917 -36.95 4.78 -5.04
CA TRP A 917 -37.58 3.57 -4.52
C TRP A 917 -39.10 3.69 -4.29
N GLY A 918 -39.71 4.84 -4.57
CA GLY A 918 -41.10 5.14 -4.20
C GLY A 918 -42.18 4.28 -4.87
N ASN A 919 -41.85 3.53 -5.93
CA ASN A 919 -42.77 2.60 -6.59
C ASN A 919 -42.60 1.14 -6.12
N TYR A 920 -41.73 0.90 -5.14
CA TYR A 920 -41.45 -0.43 -4.61
C TYR A 920 -41.98 -0.54 -3.18
N HIS A 921 -42.50 -1.70 -2.81
CA HIS A 921 -42.97 -1.99 -1.46
C HIS A 921 -42.19 -3.16 -0.86
N ASP A 922 -42.31 -3.34 0.45
CA ASP A 922 -41.75 -4.50 1.14
C ASP A 922 -42.62 -5.74 0.88
N SER A 923 -42.00 -6.87 0.53
CA SER A 923 -42.73 -8.12 0.28
C SER A 923 -43.54 -8.62 1.49
N ILE A 924 -43.15 -8.20 2.70
CA ILE A 924 -43.80 -8.52 3.97
C ILE A 924 -44.82 -7.43 4.37
N VAL A 925 -44.52 -6.15 4.11
CA VAL A 925 -45.40 -5.01 4.44
C VAL A 925 -45.95 -4.42 3.14
N ARG A 926 -47.05 -5.01 2.66
CA ARG A 926 -47.52 -4.87 1.26
C ARG A 926 -48.23 -3.55 0.92
N ASP A 927 -48.45 -2.65 1.89
CA ASP A 927 -49.27 -1.44 1.72
C ASP A 927 -48.54 -0.12 2.04
N GLU A 928 -47.26 -0.15 2.40
CA GLU A 928 -46.43 1.05 2.58
C GLU A 928 -45.54 1.25 1.34
N TYR A 929 -45.23 2.51 0.99
CA TYR A 929 -44.27 2.88 -0.05
C TYR A 929 -43.28 3.92 0.47
N PRO A 930 -41.99 3.89 0.07
CA PRO A 930 -41.02 4.89 0.50
C PRO A 930 -41.44 6.27 0.03
N SER A 931 -41.60 7.21 0.95
CA SER A 931 -41.96 8.60 0.65
C SER A 931 -41.43 9.55 1.73
N MET A 932 -41.32 10.83 1.40
CA MET A 932 -40.98 11.86 2.40
C MET A 932 -42.03 11.94 3.52
N ASN A 933 -43.30 11.66 3.23
CA ASN A 933 -44.34 11.62 4.25
C ASN A 933 -44.11 10.49 5.25
N LEU A 934 -43.78 9.28 4.77
CA LEU A 934 -43.46 8.14 5.62
C LEU A 934 -42.19 8.39 6.43
N TYR A 935 -41.14 8.95 5.82
CA TYR A 935 -39.91 9.35 6.50
C TYR A 935 -40.21 10.34 7.63
N ASN A 936 -40.88 11.46 7.34
CA ASN A 936 -41.20 12.50 8.32
C ASN A 936 -42.13 11.99 9.44
N TYR A 937 -43.06 11.09 9.14
CA TYR A 937 -43.88 10.43 10.15
C TYR A 937 -43.01 9.61 11.11
N HIS A 938 -42.08 8.83 10.58
CA HIS A 938 -41.20 7.99 11.39
C HIS A 938 -40.14 8.75 12.18
N LEU A 939 -39.73 9.95 11.72
CA LEU A 939 -38.96 10.90 12.53
C LEU A 939 -39.74 11.31 13.78
N LYS A 940 -41.02 11.70 13.63
CA LYS A 940 -41.89 12.04 14.77
C LYS A 940 -42.10 10.88 15.73
N VAL A 941 -42.15 9.64 15.22
CA VAL A 941 -42.23 8.43 16.06
C VAL A 941 -40.99 8.32 16.95
N ILE A 942 -39.79 8.55 16.40
CA ILE A 942 -38.54 8.51 17.17
C ILE A 942 -38.49 9.69 18.17
N GLU A 943 -38.91 10.89 17.76
CA GLU A 943 -38.97 12.05 18.66
C GLU A 943 -39.90 11.81 19.86
N ASN A 944 -41.10 11.27 19.62
CA ASN A 944 -42.01 10.90 20.71
C ASN A 944 -41.40 9.80 21.60
N PHE A 945 -40.72 8.81 21.00
CA PHE A 945 -40.05 7.76 21.75
C PHE A 945 -39.01 8.31 22.74
N ILE A 946 -38.17 9.24 22.28
CA ILE A 946 -37.14 9.91 23.08
C ILE A 946 -37.76 10.60 24.31
N GLU A 947 -38.93 11.22 24.15
CA GLU A 947 -39.61 11.93 25.23
C GLU A 947 -40.15 11.03 26.35
N VAL A 948 -40.60 9.82 26.01
CA VAL A 948 -41.39 9.00 26.95
C VAL A 948 -40.66 7.74 27.43
N ARG A 949 -39.67 7.23 26.69
CA ARG A 949 -39.19 5.85 26.90
C ARG A 949 -38.56 5.63 28.28
N GLY A 950 -37.70 6.51 28.76
CA GLY A 950 -37.05 6.37 30.07
C GLY A 950 -38.06 6.24 31.21
N LYS A 951 -39.09 7.09 31.22
CA LYS A 951 -40.19 7.04 32.23
C LYS A 951 -40.98 5.74 32.15
N ILE A 952 -41.24 5.24 30.95
CA ILE A 952 -41.97 3.98 30.78
C ILE A 952 -41.15 2.81 31.33
N ILE A 953 -39.84 2.76 31.06
CA ILE A 953 -38.97 1.71 31.60
C ILE A 953 -39.01 1.70 33.13
N LEU A 954 -38.86 2.85 33.78
CA LEU A 954 -38.88 2.92 35.24
C LEU A 954 -40.21 2.46 35.83
N ARG A 955 -41.35 2.81 35.20
CA ARG A 955 -42.67 2.30 35.60
C ARG A 955 -42.76 0.79 35.42
N GLN A 956 -42.24 0.25 34.31
CA GLN A 956 -42.21 -1.19 34.06
C GLN A 956 -41.32 -1.92 35.09
N THR A 957 -40.16 -1.37 35.42
CA THR A 957 -39.24 -1.89 36.45
C THR A 957 -39.90 -1.88 37.83
N LYS A 958 -40.49 -0.76 38.25
CA LYS A 958 -41.23 -0.65 39.52
C LYS A 958 -42.30 -1.73 39.63
N ASN A 959 -43.15 -1.84 38.60
CA ASN A 959 -44.27 -2.78 38.59
C ASN A 959 -43.80 -4.24 38.58
N TYR A 960 -42.75 -4.57 37.83
CA TYR A 960 -42.26 -5.94 37.73
C TYR A 960 -41.61 -6.42 39.04
N PHE A 961 -40.79 -5.59 39.68
CA PHE A 961 -40.10 -5.95 40.92
C PHE A 961 -40.88 -5.62 42.20
N GLY A 962 -42.08 -5.03 42.09
CA GLY A 962 -42.90 -4.64 43.23
C GLY A 962 -42.25 -3.58 44.12
N LEU A 963 -41.49 -2.65 43.52
CA LEU A 963 -40.76 -1.63 44.27
C LEU A 963 -41.71 -0.54 44.79
N SER A 964 -41.51 -0.14 46.04
CA SER A 964 -42.20 1.02 46.61
C SER A 964 -41.69 2.34 46.01
N GLU A 965 -42.48 3.42 46.14
CA GLU A 965 -42.06 4.78 45.76
C GLU A 965 -40.72 5.18 46.40
N LYS A 966 -40.53 4.82 47.68
CA LYS A 966 -39.30 5.09 48.42
C LYS A 966 -38.09 4.38 47.78
N GLN A 967 -38.24 3.10 47.45
CA GLN A 967 -37.17 2.32 46.81
C GLN A 967 -36.85 2.84 45.41
N MET A 968 -37.86 3.26 44.64
CA MET A 968 -37.61 3.88 43.32
C MET A 968 -36.81 5.17 43.45
N LYS A 969 -37.17 6.04 44.41
CA LYS A 969 -36.42 7.27 44.68
C LYS A 969 -34.98 6.99 45.17
N GLU A 970 -34.78 5.96 46.00
CA GLU A 970 -33.45 5.56 46.46
C GLU A 970 -32.57 5.00 45.32
N LEU A 971 -33.14 4.24 44.38
CA LEU A 971 -32.39 3.61 43.28
C LEU A 971 -32.16 4.55 42.10
N PHE A 972 -33.12 5.41 41.77
CA PHE A 972 -33.13 6.18 40.52
C PHE A 972 -33.11 7.70 40.73
N GLY A 973 -33.27 8.20 41.97
CA GLY A 973 -33.17 9.63 42.27
C GLY A 973 -34.13 10.47 41.43
N ASP A 974 -33.60 11.52 40.80
CA ASP A 974 -34.36 12.47 39.96
C ASP A 974 -34.88 11.87 38.64
N LEU A 975 -34.44 10.65 38.27
CA LEU A 975 -34.99 9.94 37.13
C LEU A 975 -36.44 9.45 37.37
N TRP A 976 -36.84 9.24 38.63
CA TRP A 976 -38.17 8.76 39.06
C TRP A 976 -39.07 9.91 39.53
#